data_AF-A0AAV1ZCR1-F1
#
_entry.id   AF-A0AAV1ZCR1-F1
#
_cell.length_a   1.000
_cell.length_b   1.000
_cell.length_c   1.000
_cell.angle_alpha   90.00
_cell.angle_beta   90.00
_cell.angle_gamma   90.00
#
_symmetry.space_group_name_H-M   'P 1'
#
loop_
_entity.id
_entity.type
_entity.pdbx_description
1 polymer ?
#
loop_
_entity_poly.entity_id
_entity_poly.type
_entity_poly.pdbx_seq_one_letter_code
_entity_poly.pdbx_strand_id
1 'polypeptide(L)'
;MPYTRIFLLKCHVSISIAYNIKMIGFGSILHLLVLICAGLSHCISKADTFTVGYLTGSERRPGNMDYHRPGLSISGAITLAVDEINHLHPLVDGHKLNFTIAETYGDEEESILQVALLWTQKIAGYIGPQETCVHEAKMASGFNLPMISYFCANPEVSDVKLFPTFARTRPSNTLISRSVASLLLTFGWMKVSFLYSTDPDSTFREISRTIVSALDDVGIQIKFLGTWSYIYHHGYGENPFDQLVEQSYQESRIYVILGHNFEYLGMMMSLQRRGLLDKGEYFVVGVDIEQYENQNPMKYLKGLLKDEIEEDAKKAFQSYLGVVASPPIGFEDFATKVNKYMQLPPFNFPNPVSSFGGMKKVPAEGAYLYDAVHVYARALNECLINKEDPYDGRGMMKHIFGRTYFSAMGYMTYMDENGDAEGNYTLIFRQRVPEYPGRFGLYPVGVFQLPENRSALPNLKFLADIEWVGDGPPADEPVCGFHGKKCVMWKVAIFVSGVTAAVLLLALLVTYKNWAYEQELDSLLWKIDYKDIQINEHTPSTNANRVSKNVHPLIRASQVSLSSNVEGDFRYTTIFTTVGVYKGRMLAVKRFKKKSIDITRKMKKELKVMRDLRHDNLNPFVGACVEPPNIIIITEYCSRGSLRDILENEDVKLDNMFNASIIGDIVRGMTYLHESPLRSHGNLKSSNCLVDSRWVVRISDFGLHELKFGADTGDNEMDFEKQCEKLLWKAPEILRDPSSPTSGTQKGDIYSFGIILYEIISRKGPYGHISMTPSEIIKCVIRKDQEPPFRPKVAKLCGSFDCVIACMQECWTEQPENRPDFKTINAKLRPMRRGMYVADQLKRGHKVEAESFDSVTIYFSDIVGFTKMAAQCSPLEVVDFLNDLYTCFDSIIENYDVYKVETIGDAYMVVSGLPIPNGDKHAGEIASMALHLLEAIKMFPLRYKPDDTLMLRIGIHSGAVCAGVVGRKMPRYCLFGDTVNTASRMESTGSPLRVHCSESCKNLLEKLGGYVLEERGLVNIKGKGDMKTFWLTGQTDSYRKKKMQEPENPSKSTSNQSVTRSSLKQPNKLANSKSICRRLSLDSPKNL
;
A
#
# COMPACT_ATOMS: atom_id res chain seq x y z
N MET A 1 50.88 26.78 -35.34
CA MET A 1 51.73 27.78 -34.65
C MET A 1 51.22 27.96 -33.23
N PRO A 2 52.01 28.40 -32.22
CA PRO A 2 53.45 28.24 -31.92
C PRO A 2 53.66 27.71 -30.46
N TYR A 3 54.85 27.91 -29.87
CA TYR A 3 55.38 27.50 -28.53
C TYR A 3 56.13 26.16 -28.57
N THR A 4 57.46 26.09 -28.73
CA THR A 4 58.59 26.90 -28.20
C THR A 4 58.75 26.85 -26.68
N ARG A 5 59.89 26.31 -26.26
CA ARG A 5 60.54 26.30 -24.93
C ARG A 5 59.98 25.31 -23.90
N ILE A 6 60.77 24.28 -23.59
CA ILE A 6 61.63 24.18 -22.39
C ILE A 6 62.41 22.85 -22.48
N PHE A 7 63.73 22.91 -22.66
CA PHE A 7 64.74 22.14 -21.90
C PHE A 7 66.13 22.32 -22.53
N LEU A 8 66.78 23.40 -22.12
CA LEU A 8 68.23 23.43 -21.94
C LEU A 8 68.48 22.97 -20.50
N LEU A 9 69.26 21.91 -20.29
CA LEU A 9 70.38 21.90 -19.33
C LEU A 9 71.08 20.53 -19.26
N LYS A 10 72.40 20.61 -19.52
CA LYS A 10 73.49 19.73 -19.10
C LYS A 10 73.76 18.45 -19.91
N CYS A 11 74.49 18.62 -21.00
CA CYS A 11 75.78 17.94 -21.18
C CYS A 11 76.75 18.93 -21.83
N HIS A 12 77.62 19.53 -21.01
CA HIS A 12 78.75 20.35 -21.43
C HIS A 12 80.01 19.53 -21.16
N VAL A 13 80.82 19.30 -22.19
CA VAL A 13 82.29 19.48 -22.30
C VAL A 13 82.58 19.13 -23.78
N SER A 14 82.65 20.09 -24.71
CA SER A 14 83.84 20.89 -25.07
C SER A 14 84.99 20.00 -25.60
N ILE A 15 85.67 20.19 -26.74
CA ILE A 15 85.98 21.35 -27.59
C ILE A 15 86.59 20.80 -28.90
N SER A 16 86.36 21.51 -30.00
CA SER A 16 87.02 21.36 -31.31
C SER A 16 88.44 21.93 -31.27
N ILE A 17 89.46 21.19 -31.73
CA ILE A 17 90.72 21.78 -32.23
C ILE A 17 91.24 20.98 -33.42
N ALA A 18 91.23 21.62 -34.60
CA ALA A 18 92.06 21.28 -35.74
C ALA A 18 93.53 21.59 -35.43
N TYR A 19 94.48 20.77 -35.90
CA TYR A 19 95.68 21.19 -36.67
C TYR A 19 96.76 20.07 -36.73
N ASN A 20 97.41 20.03 -37.90
CA ASN A 20 98.74 19.50 -38.20
C ASN A 20 98.94 18.00 -38.49
N ILE A 21 98.84 17.72 -39.78
CA ILE A 21 99.75 16.86 -40.55
C ILE A 21 101.21 17.20 -40.22
N LYS A 22 101.99 16.22 -39.74
CA LYS A 22 103.38 15.96 -40.16
C LYS A 22 103.97 14.74 -39.45
N MET A 23 104.46 13.80 -40.27
CA MET A 23 105.60 12.87 -40.08
C MET A 23 105.23 11.44 -40.47
N ILE A 24 105.62 11.09 -41.69
CA ILE A 24 105.59 9.75 -42.28
C ILE A 24 106.73 8.92 -41.69
N GLY A 25 106.43 7.69 -41.28
CA GLY A 25 107.40 6.62 -41.09
C GLY A 25 107.11 5.48 -42.09
N PHE A 26 108.03 5.26 -43.02
CA PHE A 26 107.93 4.46 -44.25
C PHE A 26 107.84 2.91 -44.06
N GLY A 27 107.38 2.42 -42.90
CA GLY A 27 107.28 0.99 -42.58
C GLY A 27 105.87 0.39 -42.66
N SER A 28 104.84 1.23 -42.72
CA SER A 28 103.44 0.77 -42.49
C SER A 28 102.64 0.52 -43.76
N ILE A 29 103.17 0.83 -44.95
CA ILE A 29 102.44 0.76 -46.23
C ILE A 29 102.34 -0.70 -46.75
N LEU A 30 103.33 -1.55 -46.44
CA LEU A 30 103.30 -2.96 -46.86
C LEU A 30 102.37 -3.81 -45.97
N HIS A 31 102.26 -3.49 -44.68
CA HIS A 31 101.27 -4.11 -43.78
C HIS A 31 99.85 -3.64 -44.08
N LEU A 32 99.66 -2.38 -44.50
CA LEU A 32 98.35 -1.86 -44.88
C LEU A 32 97.83 -2.50 -46.17
N LEU A 33 98.68 -2.79 -47.16
CA LEU A 33 98.24 -3.47 -48.40
C LEU A 33 97.86 -4.95 -48.18
N VAL A 34 98.55 -5.68 -47.30
CA VAL A 34 98.16 -7.06 -46.94
C VAL A 34 96.91 -7.07 -46.05
N LEU A 35 96.73 -6.09 -45.15
CA LEU A 35 95.50 -5.92 -44.36
C LEU A 35 94.31 -5.42 -45.20
N ILE A 36 94.53 -4.67 -46.27
CA ILE A 36 93.46 -4.25 -47.19
C ILE A 36 93.02 -5.45 -48.05
N CYS A 37 93.94 -6.30 -48.53
CA CYS A 37 93.55 -7.50 -49.29
C CYS A 37 92.97 -8.62 -48.40
N ALA A 38 93.43 -8.77 -47.15
CA ALA A 38 92.82 -9.70 -46.18
C ALA A 38 91.53 -9.14 -45.53
N GLY A 39 91.42 -7.81 -45.41
CA GLY A 39 90.23 -7.11 -44.89
C GLY A 39 89.12 -6.90 -45.91
N LEU A 40 89.39 -7.09 -47.21
CA LEU A 40 88.36 -7.10 -48.27
C LEU A 40 87.71 -8.47 -48.47
N SER A 41 88.08 -9.49 -47.68
CA SER A 41 87.54 -10.85 -47.78
C SER A 41 86.56 -11.22 -46.65
N HIS A 42 86.20 -10.30 -45.74
CA HIS A 42 85.20 -10.54 -44.70
C HIS A 42 84.32 -9.32 -44.46
N CYS A 43 83.01 -9.57 -44.41
CA CYS A 43 81.90 -8.62 -44.33
C CYS A 43 81.53 -7.86 -45.61
N ILE A 44 81.37 -8.57 -46.73
CA ILE A 44 80.14 -8.37 -47.50
C ILE A 44 79.06 -9.08 -46.67
N SER A 45 78.31 -8.34 -45.86
CA SER A 45 77.09 -8.85 -45.25
C SER A 45 76.20 -9.36 -46.39
N LYS A 46 75.85 -10.64 -46.36
CA LYS A 46 74.98 -11.22 -47.39
C LYS A 46 73.59 -10.67 -47.10
N ALA A 47 73.07 -9.85 -48.00
CA ALA A 47 71.71 -9.33 -47.91
C ALA A 47 70.72 -10.50 -48.04
N ASP A 48 70.31 -11.06 -46.91
CA ASP A 48 69.30 -12.11 -46.84
C ASP A 48 67.89 -11.54 -47.07
N THR A 49 67.02 -12.38 -47.64
CA THR A 49 65.61 -12.06 -47.85
C THR A 49 64.77 -12.89 -46.88
N PHE A 50 64.04 -12.22 -46.00
CA PHE A 50 63.15 -12.84 -45.03
C PHE A 50 61.76 -12.99 -45.62
N THR A 51 61.26 -14.22 -45.73
CA THR A 51 59.93 -14.50 -46.28
C THR A 51 58.93 -14.75 -45.15
N VAL A 52 57.83 -14.00 -45.11
CA VAL A 52 56.71 -14.24 -44.20
C VAL A 52 55.57 -14.99 -44.90
N GLY A 53 54.86 -15.85 -44.16
CA GLY A 53 53.68 -16.54 -44.64
C GLY A 53 52.42 -15.68 -44.46
N TYR A 54 51.73 -15.36 -45.54
CA TYR A 54 50.46 -14.61 -45.51
C TYR A 54 49.29 -15.59 -45.59
N LEU A 55 48.64 -15.82 -44.44
CA LEU A 55 47.49 -16.71 -44.30
C LEU A 55 46.20 -15.91 -44.53
N THR A 56 45.56 -16.10 -45.69
CA THR A 56 44.46 -15.26 -46.19
C THR A 56 43.26 -16.08 -46.64
N GLY A 57 42.10 -15.43 -46.73
CA GLY A 57 40.87 -15.97 -47.31
C GLY A 57 40.48 -15.18 -48.57
N SER A 58 41.36 -15.13 -49.57
CA SER A 58 41.13 -14.36 -50.82
C SER A 58 40.37 -15.17 -51.86
N GLU A 59 40.53 -16.50 -51.84
CA GLU A 59 39.98 -17.41 -52.84
C GLU A 59 38.82 -18.25 -52.29
N ARG A 60 38.13 -18.95 -53.19
CA ARG A 60 37.07 -19.90 -52.84
C ARG A 60 37.54 -21.31 -53.11
N ARG A 61 37.11 -22.25 -52.26
CA ARG A 61 37.21 -23.68 -52.60
C ARG A 61 36.36 -23.98 -53.84
N PRO A 62 36.81 -24.88 -54.73
CA PRO A 62 35.99 -25.36 -55.83
C PRO A 62 34.61 -25.84 -55.33
N GLY A 63 33.53 -25.24 -55.84
CA GLY A 63 32.14 -25.59 -55.48
C GLY A 63 31.52 -24.77 -54.35
N ASN A 64 32.29 -23.98 -53.59
CA ASN A 64 31.73 -23.10 -52.55
C ASN A 64 31.53 -21.68 -53.10
N MET A 65 30.28 -21.35 -53.45
CA MET A 65 29.90 -20.04 -53.99
C MET A 65 29.51 -19.02 -52.92
N ASP A 66 29.28 -19.47 -51.69
CA ASP A 66 28.71 -18.66 -50.60
C ASP A 66 29.79 -17.93 -49.80
N TYR A 67 31.02 -18.46 -49.78
CA TYR A 67 32.14 -17.82 -49.07
C TYR A 67 32.46 -16.41 -49.59
N HIS A 68 32.52 -15.44 -48.68
CA HIS A 68 32.59 -14.01 -48.99
C HIS A 68 33.97 -13.50 -49.42
N ARG A 69 35.03 -14.30 -49.23
CA ARG A 69 36.42 -13.96 -49.59
C ARG A 69 36.88 -12.63 -49.00
N PRO A 70 36.97 -12.50 -47.67
CA PRO A 70 37.34 -11.25 -47.02
C PRO A 70 38.74 -10.77 -47.44
N GLY A 71 39.66 -11.66 -47.86
CA GLY A 71 40.97 -11.29 -48.40
C GLY A 71 40.90 -10.47 -49.70
N LEU A 72 39.83 -10.61 -50.47
CA LEU A 72 39.66 -9.94 -51.78
C LEU A 72 39.66 -8.41 -51.69
N SER A 73 39.35 -7.81 -50.54
CA SER A 73 39.29 -6.34 -50.34
C SER A 73 40.49 -5.76 -49.60
N ILE A 74 41.36 -6.59 -49.02
CA ILE A 74 42.44 -6.14 -48.13
C ILE A 74 43.84 -6.56 -48.58
N SER A 75 43.98 -7.65 -49.34
CA SER A 75 45.29 -8.23 -49.65
C SER A 75 46.27 -7.30 -50.39
N GLY A 76 45.79 -6.22 -51.01
CA GLY A 76 46.68 -5.18 -51.55
C GLY A 76 47.52 -4.46 -50.48
N ALA A 77 47.08 -4.48 -49.21
CA ALA A 77 47.73 -3.81 -48.10
C ALA A 77 49.07 -4.47 -47.71
N ILE A 78 49.19 -5.80 -47.77
CA ILE A 78 50.47 -6.48 -47.51
C ILE A 78 51.49 -6.20 -48.61
N THR A 79 51.07 -6.21 -49.88
CA THR A 79 51.97 -5.86 -50.99
C THR A 79 52.46 -4.42 -50.87
N LEU A 80 51.56 -3.49 -50.55
CA LEU A 80 51.89 -2.09 -50.29
C LEU A 80 52.89 -1.96 -49.13
N ALA A 81 52.66 -2.65 -48.01
CA ALA A 81 53.53 -2.58 -46.84
C ALA A 81 54.94 -3.11 -47.15
N VAL A 82 55.04 -4.28 -47.78
CA VAL A 82 56.34 -4.89 -48.13
C VAL A 82 57.12 -4.02 -49.12
N ASP A 83 56.44 -3.41 -50.09
CA ASP A 83 57.03 -2.47 -51.05
C ASP A 83 57.57 -1.22 -50.34
N GLU A 84 56.75 -0.59 -49.48
CA GLU A 84 57.17 0.59 -48.71
C GLU A 84 58.32 0.26 -47.74
N ILE A 85 58.35 -0.90 -47.09
CA ILE A 85 59.47 -1.32 -46.25
C ILE A 85 60.75 -1.48 -47.08
N ASN A 86 60.70 -2.17 -48.22
CA ASN A 86 61.89 -2.41 -49.03
C ASN A 86 62.46 -1.14 -49.69
N HIS A 87 61.63 -0.12 -49.94
CA HIS A 87 62.02 1.09 -50.67
C HIS A 87 62.13 2.36 -49.83
N LEU A 88 61.22 2.56 -48.87
CA LEU A 88 61.14 3.78 -48.04
C LEU A 88 61.72 3.57 -46.64
N HIS A 89 61.61 2.36 -46.09
CA HIS A 89 62.07 2.01 -44.74
C HIS A 89 62.99 0.77 -44.74
N PRO A 90 64.12 0.80 -45.48
CA PRO A 90 64.92 -0.38 -45.71
C PRO A 90 65.48 -0.97 -44.41
N LEU A 91 65.49 -2.30 -44.33
CA LEU A 91 66.11 -3.03 -43.23
C LEU A 91 67.62 -2.80 -43.21
N VAL A 92 68.21 -2.93 -42.02
CA VAL A 92 69.67 -2.84 -41.83
C VAL A 92 70.41 -3.81 -42.76
N ASP A 93 71.64 -3.45 -43.16
CA ASP A 93 72.52 -4.26 -44.00
C ASP A 93 71.96 -4.67 -45.38
N GLY A 94 70.91 -3.99 -45.87
CA GLY A 94 70.33 -4.24 -47.19
C GLY A 94 69.45 -5.48 -47.27
N HIS A 95 69.06 -6.04 -46.13
CA HIS A 95 68.08 -7.13 -46.03
C HIS A 95 66.74 -6.72 -46.65
N LYS A 96 66.01 -7.72 -47.16
CA LYS A 96 64.68 -7.50 -47.79
C LYS A 96 63.61 -8.34 -47.15
N LEU A 97 62.39 -7.83 -47.15
CA LEU A 97 61.18 -8.55 -46.74
C LEU A 97 60.45 -9.06 -47.99
N ASN A 98 59.99 -10.31 -47.95
CA ASN A 98 59.13 -10.90 -48.98
C ASN A 98 57.98 -11.66 -48.31
N PHE A 99 56.94 -12.02 -49.06
CA PHE A 99 55.84 -12.84 -48.54
C PHE A 99 55.42 -13.95 -49.51
N THR A 100 54.83 -15.01 -48.96
CA THR A 100 54.22 -16.11 -49.73
C THR A 100 52.76 -16.25 -49.30
N ILE A 101 51.87 -16.39 -50.27
CA ILE A 101 50.42 -16.47 -50.03
C ILE A 101 50.06 -17.92 -49.69
N ALA A 102 49.24 -18.08 -48.66
CA ALA A 102 48.62 -19.35 -48.29
C ALA A 102 47.12 -19.14 -48.07
N GLU A 103 46.31 -19.79 -48.91
CA GLU A 103 44.85 -19.66 -48.89
C GLU A 103 44.25 -20.63 -47.86
N THR A 104 43.47 -20.08 -46.93
CA THR A 104 42.81 -20.81 -45.83
C THR A 104 41.35 -21.15 -46.16
N TYR A 105 40.74 -20.42 -47.10
CA TYR A 105 39.33 -20.55 -47.50
C TYR A 105 38.30 -20.47 -46.35
N GLY A 106 38.69 -19.89 -45.21
CA GLY A 106 37.87 -19.82 -44.00
C GLY A 106 37.64 -21.13 -43.27
N ASP A 107 38.47 -22.14 -43.55
CA ASP A 107 38.38 -23.47 -42.96
C ASP A 107 39.56 -23.72 -42.01
N GLU A 108 39.25 -24.15 -40.79
CA GLU A 108 40.25 -24.32 -39.72
C GLU A 108 41.27 -25.43 -40.04
N GLU A 109 40.80 -26.57 -40.58
CA GLU A 109 41.66 -27.70 -40.92
C GLU A 109 42.69 -27.30 -41.99
N GLU A 110 42.26 -26.54 -42.99
CA GLU A 110 43.15 -26.02 -44.04
C GLU A 110 44.11 -24.98 -43.51
N SER A 111 43.63 -24.05 -42.68
CA SER A 111 44.48 -23.03 -42.08
C SER A 111 45.62 -23.67 -41.27
N ILE A 112 45.32 -24.70 -40.48
CA ILE A 112 46.31 -25.52 -39.77
C ILE A 112 47.30 -26.20 -40.76
N LEU A 113 46.80 -26.79 -41.84
CA LEU A 113 47.63 -27.41 -42.87
C LEU A 113 48.58 -26.40 -43.51
N GLN A 114 48.09 -25.23 -43.87
CA GLN A 114 48.89 -24.16 -44.47
C GLN A 114 49.96 -23.64 -43.52
N VAL A 115 49.66 -23.48 -42.23
CA VAL A 115 50.66 -23.12 -41.20
C VAL A 115 51.81 -24.12 -41.16
N ALA A 116 51.49 -25.42 -41.20
CA ALA A 116 52.48 -26.50 -41.24
C ALA A 116 53.30 -26.49 -42.54
N LEU A 117 52.66 -26.29 -43.70
CA LEU A 117 53.35 -26.24 -45.00
C LEU A 117 54.34 -25.08 -45.06
N LEU A 118 53.94 -23.88 -44.63
CA LEU A 118 54.82 -22.72 -44.59
C LEU A 118 56.02 -22.95 -43.66
N TRP A 119 55.82 -23.61 -42.52
CA TRP A 119 56.93 -23.98 -41.63
C TRP A 119 57.97 -24.85 -42.34
N THR A 120 57.54 -25.84 -43.14
CA THR A 120 58.47 -26.68 -43.94
C THR A 120 59.25 -25.89 -44.99
N GLN A 121 58.73 -24.74 -45.43
CA GLN A 121 59.38 -23.82 -46.36
C GLN A 121 60.37 -22.85 -45.69
N LYS A 122 60.58 -22.96 -44.36
CA LYS A 122 61.49 -22.12 -43.58
C LYS A 122 61.18 -20.61 -43.66
N ILE A 123 59.91 -20.27 -43.56
CA ILE A 123 59.49 -18.87 -43.40
C ILE A 123 60.02 -18.27 -42.09
N ALA A 124 60.11 -16.95 -42.03
CA ALA A 124 60.58 -16.20 -40.86
C ALA A 124 59.45 -15.87 -39.86
N GLY A 125 58.19 -15.86 -40.30
CA GLY A 125 57.04 -15.56 -39.45
C GLY A 125 55.72 -15.57 -40.21
N TYR A 126 54.61 -15.54 -39.49
CA TYR A 126 53.25 -15.59 -40.04
C TYR A 126 52.55 -14.23 -39.91
N ILE A 127 51.86 -13.82 -40.97
CA ILE A 127 50.91 -12.70 -40.99
C ILE A 127 49.52 -13.27 -41.28
N GLY A 128 48.60 -13.12 -40.33
CA GLY A 128 47.33 -13.86 -40.29
C GLY A 128 47.37 -14.95 -39.21
N PRO A 129 46.50 -15.98 -39.27
CA PRO A 129 45.39 -16.21 -40.21
C PRO A 129 44.25 -15.18 -40.15
N GLN A 130 43.40 -15.22 -41.19
CA GLN A 130 42.30 -14.27 -41.40
C GLN A 130 41.01 -14.63 -40.66
N GLU A 131 40.65 -15.88 -40.38
CA GLU A 131 39.34 -16.19 -39.78
C GLU A 131 39.48 -17.00 -38.50
N THR A 132 40.14 -18.16 -38.59
CA THR A 132 40.57 -18.96 -37.43
C THR A 132 41.86 -18.38 -36.87
N CYS A 133 42.26 -18.73 -35.65
CA CYS A 133 43.54 -18.28 -35.08
C CYS A 133 44.03 -19.06 -33.86
N VAL A 134 43.15 -19.67 -33.08
CA VAL A 134 43.54 -20.30 -31.80
C VAL A 134 44.51 -21.46 -32.03
N HIS A 135 44.18 -22.37 -32.95
CA HIS A 135 45.01 -23.56 -33.20
C HIS A 135 46.30 -23.21 -33.95
N GLU A 136 46.24 -22.26 -34.87
CA GLU A 136 47.37 -21.77 -35.65
C GLU A 136 48.38 -21.02 -34.78
N ALA A 137 47.90 -20.17 -33.87
CA ALA A 137 48.74 -19.48 -32.89
C ALA A 137 49.41 -20.47 -31.94
N LYS A 138 48.71 -21.55 -31.57
CA LYS A 138 49.27 -22.63 -30.76
C LYS A 138 50.36 -23.38 -31.50
N MET A 139 50.15 -23.66 -32.78
CA MET A 139 51.17 -24.27 -33.65
C MET A 139 52.38 -23.35 -33.84
N ALA A 140 52.18 -22.07 -34.13
CA ALA A 140 53.26 -21.10 -34.26
C ALA A 140 54.09 -20.98 -32.97
N SER A 141 53.42 -21.01 -31.81
CA SER A 141 54.06 -21.06 -30.49
C SER A 141 54.87 -22.34 -30.27
N GLY A 142 54.39 -23.48 -30.77
CA GLY A 142 55.12 -24.75 -30.78
C GLY A 142 56.34 -24.73 -31.70
N PHE A 143 56.24 -24.08 -32.86
CA PHE A 143 57.35 -23.88 -33.81
C PHE A 143 58.32 -22.76 -33.41
N ASN A 144 58.00 -22.01 -32.35
CA ASN A 144 58.73 -20.83 -31.91
C ASN A 144 58.89 -19.76 -33.02
N LEU A 145 57.86 -19.59 -33.85
CA LEU A 145 57.83 -18.56 -34.89
C LEU A 145 56.84 -17.45 -34.50
N PRO A 146 57.15 -16.19 -34.83
CA PRO A 146 56.26 -15.07 -34.56
C PRO A 146 55.04 -15.13 -35.48
N MET A 147 53.85 -14.94 -34.92
CA MET A 147 52.59 -14.83 -35.65
C MET A 147 51.91 -13.51 -35.27
N ILE A 148 51.69 -12.65 -36.27
CA ILE A 148 50.96 -11.39 -36.09
C ILE A 148 49.64 -11.47 -36.87
N SER A 149 48.53 -11.62 -36.15
CA SER A 149 47.21 -11.65 -36.77
C SER A 149 46.63 -10.25 -36.92
N TYR A 150 46.05 -9.98 -38.08
CA TYR A 150 45.37 -8.72 -38.39
C TYR A 150 43.84 -8.84 -38.30
N PHE A 151 43.32 -10.02 -37.95
CA PHE A 151 41.89 -10.30 -37.96
C PHE A 151 41.39 -11.01 -36.70
N CYS A 152 42.21 -11.84 -36.06
CA CYS A 152 41.81 -12.61 -34.88
C CYS A 152 41.39 -11.70 -33.71
N ALA A 153 40.13 -11.82 -33.29
CA ALA A 153 39.59 -11.07 -32.15
C ALA A 153 39.30 -11.95 -30.92
N ASN A 154 39.58 -13.26 -30.99
CA ASN A 154 39.30 -14.21 -29.92
C ASN A 154 40.15 -13.88 -28.66
N PRO A 155 39.59 -13.90 -27.43
CA PRO A 155 40.33 -13.58 -26.21
C PRO A 155 41.32 -14.67 -25.76
N GLU A 156 41.17 -15.93 -26.18
CA GLU A 156 42.02 -17.04 -25.70
C GLU A 156 43.50 -16.86 -26.06
N VAL A 157 43.77 -16.27 -27.22
CA VAL A 157 45.13 -16.04 -27.72
C VAL A 157 45.89 -14.93 -26.97
N SER A 158 45.22 -14.19 -26.08
CA SER A 158 45.85 -13.19 -25.21
C SER A 158 46.63 -13.80 -24.05
N ASP A 159 46.48 -15.09 -23.75
CA ASP A 159 47.27 -15.73 -22.68
C ASP A 159 48.71 -15.99 -23.16
N VAL A 160 49.61 -15.08 -22.84
CA VAL A 160 51.04 -15.15 -23.18
C VAL A 160 51.71 -16.44 -22.72
N LYS A 161 51.19 -17.10 -21.67
CA LYS A 161 51.76 -18.39 -21.22
C LYS A 161 51.49 -19.51 -22.23
N LEU A 162 50.35 -19.47 -22.89
CA LEU A 162 49.94 -20.44 -23.91
C LEU A 162 50.38 -20.01 -25.31
N PHE A 163 50.40 -18.71 -25.58
CA PHE A 163 50.66 -18.12 -26.89
C PHE A 163 51.82 -17.10 -26.87
N PRO A 164 53.05 -17.49 -26.45
CA PRO A 164 54.16 -16.56 -26.25
C PRO A 164 54.74 -15.93 -27.53
N THR A 165 54.37 -16.44 -28.71
CA THR A 165 54.82 -15.92 -30.02
C THR A 165 53.67 -15.35 -30.85
N PHE A 166 52.57 -14.97 -30.20
CA PHE A 166 51.42 -14.38 -30.85
C PHE A 166 51.30 -12.89 -30.53
N ALA A 167 50.91 -12.10 -31.53
CA ALA A 167 50.47 -10.71 -31.36
C ALA A 167 49.34 -10.42 -32.35
N ARG A 168 48.57 -9.35 -32.11
CA ARG A 168 47.55 -8.90 -33.07
C ARG A 168 47.47 -7.38 -33.17
N THR A 169 47.24 -6.92 -34.40
CA THR A 169 47.05 -5.49 -34.70
C THR A 169 45.58 -5.09 -34.72
N ARG A 170 44.65 -6.05 -34.86
CA ARG A 170 43.24 -5.82 -34.58
C ARG A 170 43.02 -5.81 -33.06
N PRO A 171 42.31 -4.80 -32.52
CA PRO A 171 41.97 -4.79 -31.11
C PRO A 171 41.15 -6.01 -30.67
N SER A 172 41.42 -6.47 -29.45
CA SER A 172 40.63 -7.55 -28.85
C SER A 172 39.17 -7.15 -28.67
N ASN A 173 38.29 -8.12 -28.86
CA ASN A 173 36.88 -8.04 -28.53
C ASN A 173 36.61 -7.75 -27.03
N THR A 174 37.62 -7.92 -26.17
CA THR A 174 37.53 -7.63 -24.74
C THR A 174 37.72 -6.15 -24.40
N LEU A 175 38.33 -5.35 -25.27
CA LEU A 175 38.67 -3.97 -24.93
C LEU A 175 37.46 -3.04 -24.95
N ILE A 176 36.45 -3.35 -25.76
CA ILE A 176 35.20 -2.59 -25.79
C ILE A 176 34.44 -2.68 -24.45
N SER A 177 34.57 -3.80 -23.71
CA SER A 177 33.90 -3.96 -22.42
C SER A 177 34.39 -2.96 -21.38
N ARG A 178 35.69 -2.61 -21.39
CA ARG A 178 36.29 -1.58 -20.53
C ARG A 178 35.69 -0.20 -20.82
N SER A 179 35.47 0.12 -22.10
CA SER A 179 34.82 1.38 -22.51
C SER A 179 33.35 1.43 -22.08
N VAL A 180 32.62 0.32 -22.21
CA VAL A 180 31.23 0.22 -21.73
C VAL A 180 31.17 0.39 -20.22
N ALA A 181 32.00 -0.30 -19.45
CA ALA A 181 32.07 -0.15 -18.00
C ALA A 181 32.39 1.30 -17.58
N SER A 182 33.36 1.93 -18.24
CA SER A 182 33.71 3.35 -18.01
C SER A 182 32.55 4.32 -18.27
N LEU A 183 31.81 4.11 -19.37
CA LEU A 183 30.62 4.92 -19.68
C LEU A 183 29.57 4.82 -18.58
N LEU A 184 29.24 3.60 -18.15
CA LEU A 184 28.22 3.38 -17.13
C LEU A 184 28.63 4.01 -15.78
N LEU A 185 29.90 3.87 -15.38
CA LEU A 185 30.42 4.49 -14.17
C LEU A 185 30.42 6.01 -14.24
N THR A 186 30.70 6.60 -15.42
CA THR A 186 30.71 8.05 -15.62
C THR A 186 29.35 8.67 -15.33
N PHE A 187 28.26 7.97 -15.66
CA PHE A 187 26.89 8.40 -15.37
C PHE A 187 26.32 7.83 -14.05
N GLY A 188 27.10 7.07 -13.29
CA GLY A 188 26.66 6.45 -12.04
C GLY A 188 25.59 5.37 -12.24
N TRP A 189 25.53 4.74 -13.41
CA TRP A 189 24.58 3.67 -13.72
C TRP A 189 25.11 2.32 -13.21
N MET A 190 24.66 1.94 -12.01
CA MET A 190 25.11 0.72 -11.32
C MET A 190 24.16 -0.46 -11.51
N LYS A 191 22.97 -0.24 -12.09
CA LYS A 191 21.96 -1.28 -12.38
C LYS A 191 21.51 -1.21 -13.82
N VAL A 192 21.78 -2.27 -14.58
CA VAL A 192 21.50 -2.32 -16.02
C VAL A 192 20.79 -3.61 -16.42
N SER A 193 20.05 -3.56 -17.52
CA SER A 193 19.60 -4.75 -18.25
C SER A 193 20.51 -4.96 -19.45
N PHE A 194 21.06 -6.16 -19.60
CA PHE A 194 21.97 -6.48 -20.69
C PHE A 194 21.29 -7.40 -21.69
N LEU A 195 21.21 -6.99 -22.94
CA LEU A 195 20.62 -7.74 -24.05
C LEU A 195 21.70 -8.03 -25.08
N TYR A 196 21.81 -9.27 -25.56
CA TYR A 196 22.76 -9.59 -26.62
C TYR A 196 22.26 -10.63 -27.64
N SER A 197 22.71 -10.51 -28.88
CA SER A 197 22.42 -11.50 -29.94
C SER A 197 23.18 -12.80 -29.68
N THR A 198 22.50 -13.92 -29.93
CA THR A 198 23.06 -15.28 -29.86
C THR A 198 23.22 -15.93 -31.23
N ASP A 199 23.15 -15.11 -32.28
CA ASP A 199 23.37 -15.50 -33.67
C ASP A 199 24.65 -16.36 -33.80
N PRO A 200 24.55 -17.62 -34.26
CA PRO A 200 25.66 -18.58 -34.27
C PRO A 200 26.83 -18.15 -35.18
N ASP A 201 26.56 -17.33 -36.19
CA ASP A 201 27.58 -16.84 -37.13
C ASP A 201 28.35 -15.61 -36.61
N SER A 202 28.03 -15.16 -35.40
CA SER A 202 28.58 -13.93 -34.79
C SER A 202 29.44 -14.20 -33.55
N THR A 203 30.34 -13.27 -33.25
CA THR A 203 31.18 -13.31 -32.03
C THR A 203 30.52 -12.67 -30.81
N PHE A 204 29.24 -12.27 -30.89
CA PHE A 204 28.56 -11.54 -29.82
C PHE A 204 28.48 -12.31 -28.50
N ARG A 205 28.42 -13.65 -28.54
CA ARG A 205 28.39 -14.49 -27.34
C ARG A 205 29.69 -14.44 -26.52
N GLU A 206 30.82 -14.30 -27.18
CA GLU A 206 32.13 -14.20 -26.50
C GLU A 206 32.31 -12.80 -25.90
N ILE A 207 31.93 -11.78 -26.67
CA ILE A 207 31.95 -10.39 -26.24
C ILE A 207 31.01 -10.18 -25.05
N SER A 208 29.82 -10.79 -25.07
CA SER A 208 28.85 -10.65 -23.99
C SER A 208 29.38 -11.20 -22.67
N ARG A 209 30.09 -12.34 -22.67
CA ARG A 209 30.77 -12.87 -21.47
C ARG A 209 31.82 -11.89 -20.94
N THR A 210 32.57 -11.27 -21.83
CA THR A 210 33.60 -10.29 -21.42
C THR A 210 32.97 -9.01 -20.86
N ILE A 211 31.87 -8.54 -21.44
CA ILE A 211 31.10 -7.42 -20.90
C ILE A 211 30.56 -7.77 -19.51
N VAL A 212 29.95 -8.93 -19.35
CA VAL A 212 29.45 -9.39 -18.04
C VAL A 212 30.56 -9.41 -17.00
N SER A 213 31.72 -9.99 -17.32
CA SER A 213 32.89 -10.00 -16.42
C SER A 213 33.36 -8.59 -16.06
N ALA A 214 33.51 -7.72 -17.06
CA ALA A 214 34.00 -6.35 -16.83
C ALA A 214 33.02 -5.51 -15.99
N LEU A 215 31.71 -5.74 -16.13
CA LEU A 215 30.70 -5.08 -15.30
C LEU A 215 30.70 -5.61 -13.86
N ASP A 216 30.89 -6.91 -13.66
CA ASP A 216 30.99 -7.54 -12.33
C ASP A 216 32.23 -7.07 -11.57
N ASP A 217 33.38 -6.99 -12.26
CA ASP A 217 34.66 -6.51 -11.69
C ASP A 217 34.57 -5.10 -11.08
N VAL A 218 33.70 -4.25 -11.64
CA VAL A 218 33.46 -2.88 -11.13
C VAL A 218 32.20 -2.74 -10.27
N GLY A 219 31.50 -3.84 -10.01
CA GLY A 219 30.31 -3.89 -9.14
C GLY A 219 29.01 -3.39 -9.77
N ILE A 220 28.91 -3.32 -11.10
CA ILE A 220 27.66 -3.00 -11.81
C ILE A 220 26.77 -4.26 -11.87
N GLN A 221 25.54 -4.14 -11.38
CA GLN A 221 24.59 -5.25 -11.31
C GLN A 221 23.76 -5.38 -12.58
N ILE A 222 23.81 -6.55 -13.20
CA ILE A 222 22.90 -6.91 -14.30
C ILE A 222 21.58 -7.42 -13.70
N LYS A 223 20.50 -6.68 -13.90
CA LYS A 223 19.15 -7.00 -13.40
C LYS A 223 18.43 -8.02 -14.26
N PHE A 224 18.60 -7.90 -15.56
CA PHE A 224 18.00 -8.78 -16.55
C PHE A 224 19.04 -9.07 -17.63
N LEU A 225 19.15 -10.34 -18.01
CA LEU A 225 19.98 -10.80 -19.10
C LEU A 225 19.06 -11.40 -20.16
N GLY A 226 18.95 -10.75 -21.31
CA GLY A 226 18.08 -11.17 -22.40
C GLY A 226 18.86 -11.51 -23.67
N THR A 227 18.31 -12.41 -24.47
CA THR A 227 18.94 -12.86 -25.71
C THR A 227 17.94 -13.03 -26.83
N TRP A 228 18.36 -12.80 -28.06
CA TRP A 228 17.61 -13.17 -29.27
C TRP A 228 18.52 -13.98 -30.21
N SER A 229 17.94 -14.86 -31.03
CA SER A 229 18.67 -15.90 -31.76
C SER A 229 18.67 -15.76 -33.28
N TYR A 230 18.03 -14.72 -33.81
CA TYR A 230 17.92 -14.48 -35.25
C TYR A 230 18.14 -13.00 -35.56
N ILE A 231 18.68 -12.72 -36.74
CA ILE A 231 18.93 -11.35 -37.20
C ILE A 231 17.58 -10.64 -37.41
N TYR A 232 17.36 -9.52 -36.72
CA TYR A 232 16.13 -8.75 -36.83
C TYR A 232 16.28 -7.51 -37.74
N HIS A 233 15.40 -7.39 -38.74
CA HIS A 233 15.29 -6.19 -39.55
C HIS A 233 13.99 -5.44 -39.25
N HIS A 234 14.12 -4.18 -38.81
CA HIS A 234 12.97 -3.34 -38.47
C HIS A 234 11.95 -3.24 -39.61
N GLY A 235 10.74 -3.72 -39.37
CA GLY A 235 9.61 -3.70 -40.31
C GLY A 235 9.43 -4.96 -41.17
N TYR A 236 10.29 -5.97 -41.02
CA TYR A 236 10.27 -7.20 -41.86
C TYR A 236 10.03 -8.50 -41.07
N GLY A 237 9.66 -8.40 -39.78
CA GLY A 237 9.35 -9.53 -38.93
C GLY A 237 8.78 -9.10 -37.58
N GLU A 238 8.46 -10.06 -36.71
CA GLU A 238 8.09 -9.79 -35.32
C GLU A 238 9.30 -9.25 -34.55
N ASN A 239 9.10 -8.16 -33.83
CA ASN A 239 10.16 -7.47 -33.09
C ASN A 239 10.51 -8.24 -31.81
N PRO A 240 11.69 -8.88 -31.70
CA PRO A 240 12.04 -9.68 -30.53
C PRO A 240 12.13 -8.82 -29.25
N PHE A 241 12.41 -7.52 -29.42
CA PHE A 241 12.53 -6.59 -28.30
C PHE A 241 11.20 -6.29 -27.61
N ASP A 242 10.05 -6.51 -28.25
CA ASP A 242 8.74 -6.25 -27.63
C ASP A 242 8.48 -7.14 -26.41
N GLN A 243 8.90 -8.40 -26.48
CA GLN A 243 8.83 -9.36 -25.38
C GLN A 243 9.94 -9.13 -24.34
N LEU A 244 11.17 -8.87 -24.80
CA LEU A 244 12.30 -8.62 -23.89
C LEU A 244 12.04 -7.37 -23.04
N VAL A 245 11.56 -6.29 -23.64
CA VAL A 245 11.20 -5.05 -22.94
C VAL A 245 10.05 -5.31 -21.96
N GLU A 246 9.01 -6.07 -22.34
CA GLU A 246 7.90 -6.42 -21.43
C GLU A 246 8.40 -7.08 -20.13
N GLN A 247 9.39 -7.96 -20.24
CA GLN A 247 9.92 -8.70 -19.11
C GLN A 247 10.84 -7.85 -18.21
N SER A 248 11.53 -6.86 -18.77
CA SER A 248 12.61 -6.16 -18.06
C SER A 248 12.27 -4.73 -17.61
N TYR A 249 11.31 -4.05 -18.23
CA TYR A 249 11.09 -2.61 -18.02
C TYR A 249 10.66 -2.26 -16.59
N GLN A 250 10.01 -3.19 -15.88
CA GLN A 250 9.56 -2.97 -14.51
C GLN A 250 10.69 -3.00 -13.49
N GLU A 251 11.88 -3.52 -13.85
CA GLU A 251 13.00 -3.71 -12.93
C GLU A 251 14.30 -3.01 -13.36
N SER A 252 14.27 -2.31 -14.51
CA SER A 252 15.45 -1.66 -15.07
C SER A 252 15.10 -0.40 -15.88
N ARG A 253 15.98 0.60 -15.83
CA ARG A 253 15.87 1.84 -16.63
C ARG A 253 16.92 1.96 -17.71
N ILE A 254 18.12 1.44 -17.44
CA ILE A 254 19.27 1.50 -18.33
C ILE A 254 19.44 0.16 -19.02
N TYR A 255 19.45 0.19 -20.34
CA TYR A 255 19.65 -0.99 -21.18
C TYR A 255 21.01 -0.91 -21.86
N VAL A 256 21.74 -2.02 -21.84
CA VAL A 256 22.93 -2.22 -22.66
C VAL A 256 22.57 -3.26 -23.71
N ILE A 257 22.77 -2.96 -24.99
CA ILE A 257 22.43 -3.85 -26.10
C ILE A 257 23.67 -4.13 -26.96
N LEU A 258 23.93 -5.41 -27.24
CA LEU A 258 25.01 -5.90 -28.07
C LEU A 258 24.45 -6.72 -29.24
N GLY A 259 24.58 -6.23 -30.46
CA GLY A 259 24.10 -6.90 -31.66
C GLY A 259 24.50 -6.14 -32.91
N HIS A 260 23.79 -6.35 -34.01
CA HIS A 260 24.02 -5.56 -35.22
C HIS A 260 23.39 -4.16 -35.09
N ASN A 261 24.03 -3.16 -35.68
CA ASN A 261 23.60 -1.76 -35.60
C ASN A 261 22.15 -1.52 -36.07
N PHE A 262 21.66 -2.28 -37.06
CA PHE A 262 20.29 -2.17 -37.56
C PHE A 262 19.23 -2.77 -36.63
N GLU A 263 19.63 -3.62 -35.67
CA GLU A 263 18.72 -4.21 -34.67
C GLU A 263 18.39 -3.20 -33.56
N TYR A 264 19.28 -2.24 -33.30
CA TYR A 264 19.11 -1.22 -32.26
C TYR A 264 17.86 -0.37 -32.51
N LEU A 265 17.52 -0.11 -33.79
CA LEU A 265 16.28 0.56 -34.15
C LEU A 265 15.05 -0.20 -33.63
N GLY A 266 15.04 -1.53 -33.70
CA GLY A 266 13.96 -2.37 -33.16
C GLY A 266 13.74 -2.20 -31.67
N MET A 267 14.84 -2.18 -30.90
CA MET A 267 14.83 -1.96 -29.45
C MET A 267 14.30 -0.55 -29.12
N MET A 268 14.84 0.47 -29.78
CA MET A 268 14.44 1.86 -29.57
C MET A 268 12.95 2.08 -29.90
N MET A 269 12.47 1.48 -30.98
CA MET A 269 11.05 1.56 -31.38
C MET A 269 10.13 0.83 -30.40
N SER A 270 10.58 -0.29 -29.82
CA SER A 270 9.82 -1.01 -28.79
C SER A 270 9.62 -0.15 -27.54
N LEU A 271 10.69 0.49 -27.04
CA LEU A 271 10.63 1.39 -25.89
C LEU A 271 9.79 2.65 -26.17
N GLN A 272 9.93 3.24 -27.37
CA GLN A 272 9.18 4.44 -27.77
C GLN A 272 7.67 4.18 -27.89
N ARG A 273 7.27 3.07 -28.53
CA ARG A 273 5.84 2.72 -28.68
C ARG A 273 5.13 2.48 -27.34
N ARG A 274 5.90 2.11 -26.31
CA ARG A 274 5.41 1.97 -24.92
C ARG A 274 5.39 3.30 -24.15
N GLY A 275 5.90 4.39 -24.73
CA GLY A 275 5.99 5.71 -24.10
C GLY A 275 7.02 5.77 -22.96
N LEU A 276 7.98 4.85 -22.92
CA LEU A 276 8.99 4.79 -21.84
C LEU A 276 10.06 5.89 -21.98
N LEU A 277 10.38 6.29 -23.22
CA LEU A 277 11.43 7.27 -23.50
C LEU A 277 10.95 8.73 -23.39
N ASP A 278 9.63 8.98 -23.45
CA ASP A 278 9.06 10.34 -23.54
C ASP A 278 9.40 11.22 -22.33
N LYS A 279 9.61 10.61 -21.15
CA LYS A 279 9.96 11.32 -19.91
C LYS A 279 11.47 11.38 -19.65
N GLY A 280 12.28 10.75 -20.50
CA GLY A 280 13.72 10.62 -20.29
C GLY A 280 14.10 9.78 -19.07
N GLU A 281 13.23 8.87 -18.61
CA GLU A 281 13.51 7.99 -17.45
C GLU A 281 14.26 6.70 -17.83
N TYR A 282 14.22 6.33 -19.11
CA TYR A 282 14.83 5.12 -19.67
C TYR A 282 15.89 5.50 -20.68
N PHE A 283 16.94 4.70 -20.79
CA PHE A 283 18.07 4.99 -21.66
C PHE A 283 18.70 3.71 -22.20
N VAL A 284 19.23 3.78 -23.42
CA VAL A 284 19.87 2.65 -24.10
C VAL A 284 21.31 2.96 -24.46
N VAL A 285 22.20 2.02 -24.20
CA VAL A 285 23.60 2.02 -24.61
C VAL A 285 23.80 0.88 -25.61
N GLY A 286 23.99 1.21 -26.88
CA GLY A 286 24.35 0.24 -27.92
C GLY A 286 25.85 0.01 -28.00
N VAL A 287 26.27 -1.24 -28.12
CA VAL A 287 27.69 -1.64 -28.24
C VAL A 287 27.95 -2.15 -29.64
N ASP A 288 28.40 -1.27 -30.53
CA ASP A 288 28.70 -1.62 -31.93
C ASP A 288 30.17 -2.05 -32.05
N ILE A 289 30.38 -3.27 -32.52
CA ILE A 289 31.71 -3.85 -32.72
C ILE A 289 32.28 -3.50 -34.09
N GLU A 290 31.45 -2.97 -34.99
CA GLU A 290 31.88 -2.47 -36.28
C GLU A 290 32.56 -1.10 -36.17
N GLN A 291 33.33 -0.77 -37.20
CA GLN A 291 33.97 0.53 -37.31
C GLN A 291 32.94 1.65 -37.58
N TYR A 292 33.02 2.76 -36.84
CA TYR A 292 32.17 3.92 -37.12
C TYR A 292 32.49 4.53 -38.49
N GLU A 293 31.45 4.86 -39.27
CA GLU A 293 31.57 5.44 -40.61
C GLU A 293 31.08 6.90 -40.64
N ASN A 294 32.01 7.85 -40.80
CA ASN A 294 31.69 9.28 -40.89
C ASN A 294 30.78 9.63 -42.09
N GLN A 295 30.81 8.83 -43.16
CA GLN A 295 30.08 9.09 -44.39
C GLN A 295 28.58 8.71 -44.28
N ASN A 296 28.19 7.88 -43.31
CA ASN A 296 26.81 7.40 -43.17
C ASN A 296 26.30 7.39 -41.71
N PRO A 297 26.24 8.56 -41.04
CA PRO A 297 25.76 8.68 -39.65
C PRO A 297 24.26 8.35 -39.49
N MET A 298 23.50 8.31 -40.59
CA MET A 298 22.07 8.02 -40.60
C MET A 298 21.76 6.52 -40.48
N LYS A 299 22.73 5.64 -40.72
CA LYS A 299 22.51 4.18 -40.82
C LYS A 299 21.85 3.58 -39.57
N TYR A 300 22.12 4.17 -38.40
CA TYR A 300 21.56 3.73 -37.11
C TYR A 300 20.09 4.09 -36.91
N LEU A 301 19.59 5.11 -37.63
CA LEU A 301 18.26 5.69 -37.39
C LEU A 301 17.19 5.17 -38.35
N LYS A 302 17.55 4.34 -39.35
CA LYS A 302 16.64 3.86 -40.37
C LYS A 302 16.80 2.37 -40.65
N GLY A 303 15.73 1.73 -41.08
CA GLY A 303 15.75 0.32 -41.48
C GLY A 303 16.55 0.11 -42.78
N LEU A 304 17.04 -1.12 -42.99
CA LEU A 304 17.94 -1.50 -44.09
C LEU A 304 17.44 -1.06 -45.49
N LEU A 305 16.13 -1.07 -45.72
CA LEU A 305 15.49 -0.75 -47.01
C LEU A 305 14.67 0.55 -46.97
N LYS A 306 14.87 1.41 -45.95
CA LYS A 306 14.16 2.69 -45.83
C LYS A 306 15.08 3.87 -46.16
N ASP A 307 14.57 4.77 -46.98
CA ASP A 307 15.30 6.00 -47.35
C ASP A 307 15.10 7.12 -46.32
N GLU A 308 13.94 7.15 -45.66
CA GLU A 308 13.59 8.17 -44.67
C GLU A 308 13.61 7.64 -43.23
N ILE A 309 13.89 8.56 -42.29
CA ILE A 309 13.90 8.29 -40.85
C ILE A 309 12.49 8.52 -40.31
N GLU A 310 11.93 7.52 -39.63
CA GLU A 310 10.64 7.60 -38.95
C GLU A 310 10.67 8.67 -37.84
N GLU A 311 9.59 9.44 -37.67
CA GLU A 311 9.51 10.47 -36.62
C GLU A 311 9.70 9.91 -35.20
N ASP A 312 9.13 8.74 -34.92
CA ASP A 312 9.31 8.05 -33.65
C ASP A 312 10.77 7.65 -33.42
N ALA A 313 11.50 7.24 -34.46
CA ALA A 313 12.93 6.97 -34.37
C ALA A 313 13.73 8.24 -34.05
N LYS A 314 13.36 9.39 -34.64
CA LYS A 314 14.01 10.68 -34.33
C LYS A 314 13.86 11.06 -32.85
N LYS A 315 12.75 10.72 -32.21
CA LYS A 315 12.52 10.95 -30.78
C LYS A 315 13.20 9.90 -29.92
N ALA A 316 13.04 8.63 -30.25
CA ALA A 316 13.57 7.51 -29.48
C ALA A 316 15.08 7.65 -29.27
N PHE A 317 15.83 7.96 -30.32
CA PHE A 317 17.29 8.11 -30.27
C PHE A 317 17.80 9.35 -29.51
N GLN A 318 16.92 10.17 -28.92
CA GLN A 318 17.33 11.13 -27.89
C GLN A 318 17.78 10.42 -26.59
N SER A 319 17.29 9.20 -26.37
CA SER A 319 17.60 8.37 -25.20
C SER A 319 18.57 7.22 -25.54
N TYR A 320 19.49 7.44 -26.48
CA TYR A 320 20.43 6.43 -26.96
C TYR A 320 21.87 6.96 -27.00
N LEU A 321 22.83 6.14 -26.53
CA LEU A 321 24.26 6.32 -26.74
C LEU A 321 24.85 5.08 -27.41
N GLY A 322 25.78 5.27 -28.35
CA GLY A 322 26.52 4.17 -28.96
C GLY A 322 27.98 4.18 -28.55
N VAL A 323 28.51 3.04 -28.10
CA VAL A 323 29.96 2.81 -27.97
C VAL A 323 30.41 2.05 -29.20
N VAL A 324 31.36 2.62 -29.93
CA VAL A 324 31.76 2.13 -31.25
C VAL A 324 33.25 2.38 -31.48
N ALA A 325 33.91 1.57 -32.31
CA ALA A 325 35.31 1.81 -32.67
C ALA A 325 35.50 3.18 -33.34
N SER A 326 36.53 3.92 -32.92
CA SER A 326 36.82 5.29 -33.34
C SER A 326 37.11 5.39 -34.83
N PRO A 327 36.48 6.31 -35.59
CA PRO A 327 36.68 6.42 -37.03
C PRO A 327 38.14 6.69 -37.38
N PRO A 328 38.62 6.17 -38.53
CA PRO A 328 39.97 6.43 -38.97
C PRO A 328 40.13 7.88 -39.45
N ILE A 329 41.35 8.40 -39.34
CA ILE A 329 41.73 9.77 -39.70
C ILE A 329 42.55 9.73 -40.99
N GLY A 330 42.02 10.30 -42.08
CA GLY A 330 42.74 10.36 -43.37
C GLY A 330 42.82 9.03 -44.14
N PHE A 331 41.87 8.11 -43.91
CA PHE A 331 41.89 6.75 -44.46
C PHE A 331 41.73 6.65 -45.99
N GLU A 332 41.17 7.67 -46.64
CA GLU A 332 40.84 7.64 -48.07
C GLU A 332 42.09 7.52 -48.96
N ASP A 333 43.17 8.20 -48.59
CA ASP A 333 44.46 8.11 -49.31
C ASP A 333 45.05 6.70 -49.22
N PHE A 334 44.99 6.10 -48.03
CA PHE A 334 45.42 4.73 -47.80
C PHE A 334 44.58 3.73 -48.60
N ALA A 335 43.25 3.85 -48.54
CA ALA A 335 42.34 2.98 -49.29
C ALA A 335 42.57 3.08 -50.81
N THR A 336 42.90 4.27 -51.32
CA THR A 336 43.24 4.49 -52.74
C THR A 336 44.52 3.73 -53.13
N LYS A 337 45.57 3.79 -52.29
CA LYS A 337 46.80 3.02 -52.50
C LYS A 337 46.52 1.51 -52.47
N VAL A 338 45.81 1.01 -51.46
CA VAL A 338 45.50 -0.43 -51.35
C VAL A 338 44.74 -0.93 -52.58
N ASN A 339 43.75 -0.17 -53.07
CA ASN A 339 43.02 -0.49 -54.31
C ASN A 339 43.90 -0.57 -55.56
N LYS A 340 44.95 0.26 -55.64
CA LYS A 340 45.94 0.20 -56.71
C LYS A 340 46.75 -1.09 -56.61
N TYR A 341 47.26 -1.43 -55.42
CA TYR A 341 48.09 -2.62 -55.21
C TYR A 341 47.30 -3.94 -55.31
N MET A 342 45.99 -3.94 -55.05
CA MET A 342 45.14 -5.11 -55.30
C MET A 342 45.11 -5.55 -56.76
N GLN A 343 45.22 -4.59 -57.70
CA GLN A 343 45.20 -4.84 -59.14
C GLN A 343 46.56 -5.29 -59.69
N LEU A 344 47.63 -5.20 -58.88
CA LEU A 344 48.98 -5.61 -59.25
C LEU A 344 49.24 -7.08 -58.87
N PRO A 345 50.25 -7.73 -59.48
CA PRO A 345 50.75 -9.01 -58.99
C PRO A 345 51.22 -8.91 -57.53
N PRO A 346 51.01 -9.95 -56.70
CA PRO A 346 50.58 -11.31 -57.03
C PRO A 346 49.05 -11.54 -57.13
N PHE A 347 48.20 -10.61 -56.68
CA PHE A 347 46.76 -10.86 -56.54
C PHE A 347 45.93 -10.62 -57.81
N ASN A 348 46.24 -9.57 -58.57
CA ASN A 348 45.53 -9.21 -59.82
C ASN A 348 43.99 -9.13 -59.67
N PHE A 349 43.49 -8.63 -58.53
CA PHE A 349 42.05 -8.47 -58.29
C PHE A 349 41.53 -7.20 -58.98
N PRO A 350 40.67 -7.32 -60.02
CA PRO A 350 40.19 -6.14 -60.75
C PRO A 350 39.22 -5.31 -59.91
N ASN A 351 39.23 -4.00 -60.12
CA ASN A 351 38.22 -3.11 -59.55
C ASN A 351 37.02 -3.00 -60.52
N PRO A 352 35.88 -3.68 -60.27
CA PRO A 352 34.76 -3.69 -61.20
C PRO A 352 34.07 -2.33 -61.35
N VAL A 353 34.26 -1.42 -60.40
CA VAL A 353 33.64 -0.07 -60.41
C VAL A 353 34.57 1.01 -60.95
N SER A 354 35.80 0.66 -61.38
CA SER A 354 36.76 1.63 -61.93
C SER A 354 36.21 2.35 -63.16
N SER A 355 35.42 1.66 -64.00
CA SER A 355 34.79 2.21 -65.20
C SER A 355 33.76 3.32 -64.90
N PHE A 356 33.25 3.38 -63.67
CA PHE A 356 32.31 4.40 -63.20
C PHE A 356 32.99 5.46 -62.32
N GLY A 357 34.32 5.48 -62.27
CA GLY A 357 35.09 6.35 -61.38
C GLY A 357 35.03 5.97 -59.90
N GLY A 358 34.47 4.79 -59.58
CA GLY A 358 34.36 4.28 -58.22
C GLY A 358 35.58 3.47 -57.79
N MET A 359 35.81 3.42 -56.48
CA MET A 359 36.82 2.55 -55.86
C MET A 359 36.13 1.52 -54.96
N LYS A 360 36.73 0.32 -54.84
CA LYS A 360 36.24 -0.67 -53.88
C LYS A 360 36.50 -0.16 -52.46
N LYS A 361 35.49 -0.26 -51.59
CA LYS A 361 35.64 0.14 -50.18
C LYS A 361 36.62 -0.81 -49.49
N VAL A 362 37.73 -0.27 -49.00
CA VAL A 362 38.70 -1.00 -48.19
C VAL A 362 38.23 -0.94 -46.74
N PRO A 363 38.06 -2.07 -46.06
CA PRO A 363 37.62 -2.08 -44.67
C PRO A 363 38.80 -1.83 -43.73
N ALA A 364 38.51 -1.69 -42.43
CA ALA A 364 39.48 -1.40 -41.39
C ALA A 364 40.61 -2.45 -41.30
N GLU A 365 40.28 -3.70 -41.57
CA GLU A 365 41.17 -4.85 -41.54
C GLU A 365 42.33 -4.72 -42.54
N GLY A 366 42.16 -3.93 -43.60
CA GLY A 366 43.26 -3.59 -44.51
C GLY A 366 44.37 -2.78 -43.82
N ALA A 367 44.01 -1.85 -42.93
CA ALA A 367 44.99 -1.12 -42.13
C ALA A 367 45.63 -2.04 -41.08
N TYR A 368 44.88 -2.91 -40.41
CA TYR A 368 45.46 -3.87 -39.46
C TYR A 368 46.45 -4.82 -40.15
N LEU A 369 46.17 -5.24 -41.39
CA LEU A 369 47.10 -6.05 -42.20
C LEU A 369 48.37 -5.27 -42.54
N TYR A 370 48.24 -4.03 -42.99
CA TYR A 370 49.38 -3.15 -43.24
C TYR A 370 50.24 -2.93 -41.98
N ASP A 371 49.57 -2.70 -40.85
CA ASP A 371 50.20 -2.48 -39.55
C ASP A 371 50.94 -3.75 -39.08
N ALA A 372 50.36 -4.94 -39.28
CA ALA A 372 50.96 -6.20 -38.86
C ALA A 372 52.33 -6.41 -39.52
N VAL A 373 52.43 -6.09 -40.81
CA VAL A 373 53.69 -6.17 -41.56
C VAL A 373 54.70 -5.14 -41.06
N HIS A 374 54.26 -3.91 -40.76
CA HIS A 374 55.15 -2.87 -40.23
C HIS A 374 55.65 -3.17 -38.81
N VAL A 375 54.77 -3.68 -37.94
CA VAL A 375 55.13 -4.12 -36.58
C VAL A 375 56.14 -5.27 -36.65
N TYR A 376 55.89 -6.26 -37.53
CA TYR A 376 56.82 -7.36 -37.78
C TYR A 376 58.18 -6.83 -38.28
N ALA A 377 58.18 -5.99 -39.31
CA ALA A 377 59.41 -5.48 -39.93
C ALA A 377 60.23 -4.63 -38.96
N ARG A 378 59.57 -3.82 -38.11
CA ARG A 378 60.27 -3.06 -37.07
C ARG A 378 60.93 -3.98 -36.06
N ALA A 379 60.21 -5.00 -35.57
CA ALA A 379 60.75 -5.98 -34.63
C ALA A 379 61.91 -6.77 -35.23
N LEU A 380 61.77 -7.21 -36.49
CA LEU A 380 62.84 -7.86 -37.25
C LEU A 380 64.06 -6.96 -37.38
N ASN A 381 63.87 -5.69 -37.74
CA ASN A 381 64.97 -4.74 -37.86
C ASN A 381 65.72 -4.54 -36.53
N GLU A 382 64.99 -4.45 -35.42
CA GLU A 382 65.60 -4.37 -34.08
C GLU A 382 66.35 -5.65 -33.70
N CYS A 383 65.81 -6.83 -34.02
CA CYS A 383 66.52 -8.10 -33.83
C CYS A 383 67.85 -8.10 -34.61
N LEU A 384 67.82 -7.67 -35.88
CA LEU A 384 69.01 -7.60 -36.73
C LEU A 384 70.04 -6.60 -36.19
N ILE A 385 69.62 -5.41 -35.74
CA ILE A 385 70.49 -4.40 -35.11
C ILE A 385 71.16 -4.96 -33.85
N ASN A 386 70.40 -5.68 -33.02
CA ASN A 386 70.90 -6.27 -31.78
C ASN A 386 71.68 -7.58 -31.98
N LYS A 387 71.79 -8.07 -33.23
CA LYS A 387 72.41 -9.36 -33.59
C LYS A 387 71.74 -10.56 -32.91
N GLU A 388 70.43 -10.47 -32.73
CA GLU A 388 69.57 -11.56 -32.25
C GLU A 388 69.17 -12.47 -33.42
N ASP A 389 68.70 -13.68 -33.13
CA ASP A 389 68.25 -14.63 -34.17
C ASP A 389 66.87 -14.20 -34.72
N PRO A 390 66.74 -13.85 -36.01
CA PRO A 390 65.47 -13.46 -36.61
C PRO A 390 64.45 -14.60 -36.71
N TYR A 391 64.84 -15.86 -36.44
CA TYR A 391 63.95 -17.02 -36.39
C TYR A 391 63.53 -17.40 -34.96
N ASP A 392 63.98 -16.67 -33.93
CA ASP A 392 63.50 -16.84 -32.56
C ASP A 392 62.25 -15.98 -32.30
N GLY A 393 61.07 -16.57 -32.45
CA GLY A 393 59.80 -15.88 -32.27
C GLY A 393 59.60 -15.28 -30.88
N ARG A 394 60.06 -15.95 -29.81
CA ARG A 394 59.96 -15.43 -28.43
C ARG A 394 60.89 -14.23 -28.23
N GLY A 395 62.07 -14.25 -28.82
CA GLY A 395 62.98 -13.11 -28.86
C GLY A 395 62.33 -11.92 -29.57
N MET A 396 61.77 -12.18 -30.77
CA MET A 396 61.14 -11.16 -31.59
C MET A 396 59.94 -10.48 -30.90
N MET A 397 59.12 -11.24 -30.16
CA MET A 397 57.96 -10.67 -29.44
C MET A 397 58.33 -9.64 -28.37
N LYS A 398 59.53 -9.69 -27.78
CA LYS A 398 59.99 -8.67 -26.82
C LYS A 398 60.12 -7.28 -27.44
N HIS A 399 60.33 -7.20 -28.76
CA HIS A 399 60.40 -5.94 -29.50
C HIS A 399 59.02 -5.46 -29.97
N ILE A 400 57.98 -6.27 -29.78
CA ILE A 400 56.59 -5.98 -30.14
C ILE A 400 55.80 -5.56 -28.88
N PHE A 401 55.87 -6.34 -27.80
CA PHE A 401 55.07 -6.11 -26.59
C PHE A 401 55.44 -4.81 -25.87
N GLY A 402 54.44 -4.14 -25.32
CA GLY A 402 54.61 -2.92 -24.53
C GLY A 402 55.07 -1.69 -25.32
N ARG A 403 54.81 -1.64 -26.64
CA ARG A 403 55.27 -0.55 -27.51
C ARG A 403 54.16 0.08 -28.33
N THR A 404 54.34 1.35 -28.66
CA THR A 404 53.42 2.08 -29.54
C THR A 404 53.87 2.03 -31.00
N TYR A 405 52.92 2.02 -31.92
CA TYR A 405 53.13 2.19 -33.36
C TYR A 405 52.08 3.15 -33.93
N PHE A 406 52.41 3.77 -35.06
CA PHE A 406 51.46 4.62 -35.80
C PHE A 406 50.68 3.74 -36.77
N SER A 407 49.36 3.63 -36.56
CA SER A 407 48.50 2.80 -37.39
C SER A 407 48.14 3.51 -38.69
N ALA A 408 47.93 2.75 -39.76
CA ALA A 408 47.30 3.24 -40.99
C ALA A 408 45.88 3.79 -40.77
N MET A 409 45.27 3.55 -39.61
CA MET A 409 44.05 4.22 -39.15
C MET A 409 44.24 5.72 -38.85
N GLY A 410 45.47 6.23 -38.80
CA GLY A 410 45.79 7.64 -38.60
C GLY A 410 45.95 8.08 -37.14
N TYR A 411 46.13 7.13 -36.21
CA TYR A 411 46.39 7.40 -34.80
C TYR A 411 47.45 6.46 -34.21
N MET A 412 48.00 6.84 -33.05
CA MET A 412 48.95 6.01 -32.30
C MET A 412 48.20 4.89 -31.57
N THR A 413 48.67 3.66 -31.76
CA THR A 413 48.14 2.45 -31.11
C THR A 413 49.19 1.86 -30.19
N TYR A 414 48.79 1.42 -29.00
CA TYR A 414 49.67 0.72 -28.06
C TYR A 414 49.48 -0.79 -28.20
N MET A 415 50.59 -1.53 -28.25
CA MET A 415 50.59 -2.98 -28.10
C MET A 415 50.84 -3.30 -26.64
N ASP A 416 49.90 -3.97 -25.99
CA ASP A 416 50.02 -4.30 -24.57
C ASP A 416 51.06 -5.40 -24.30
N GLU A 417 51.23 -5.74 -23.02
CA GLU A 417 52.17 -6.77 -22.58
C GLU A 417 51.74 -8.18 -22.98
N ASN A 418 50.50 -8.35 -23.43
CA ASN A 418 49.93 -9.61 -23.92
C ASN A 418 49.97 -9.74 -25.44
N GLY A 419 50.48 -8.73 -26.15
CA GLY A 419 50.50 -8.73 -27.61
C GLY A 419 49.18 -8.30 -28.26
N ASP A 420 48.31 -7.62 -27.51
CA ASP A 420 47.05 -7.08 -28.00
C ASP A 420 47.17 -5.59 -28.32
N ALA A 421 46.79 -5.21 -29.54
CA ALA A 421 46.64 -3.80 -29.89
C ALA A 421 45.47 -3.17 -29.12
N GLU A 422 45.71 -2.04 -28.47
CA GLU A 422 44.67 -1.29 -27.77
C GLU A 422 43.69 -0.64 -28.75
N GLY A 423 42.40 -0.91 -28.55
CA GLY A 423 41.32 -0.35 -29.34
C GLY A 423 41.00 1.09 -28.95
N ASN A 424 40.86 1.95 -29.95
CA ASN A 424 40.34 3.30 -29.76
C ASN A 424 38.83 3.30 -29.96
N TYR A 425 38.08 3.79 -28.96
CA TYR A 425 36.61 3.82 -28.99
C TYR A 425 36.09 5.24 -28.86
N THR A 426 34.96 5.49 -29.50
CA THR A 426 34.25 6.76 -29.46
C THR A 426 32.81 6.55 -29.01
N LEU A 427 32.29 7.56 -28.34
CA LEU A 427 30.90 7.64 -27.92
C LEU A 427 30.14 8.42 -28.98
N ILE A 428 29.11 7.82 -29.58
CA ILE A 428 28.24 8.49 -30.55
C ILE A 428 26.89 8.83 -29.92
N PHE A 429 26.37 10.00 -30.28
CA PHE A 429 25.07 10.49 -29.83
C PHE A 429 24.36 11.24 -30.95
N ARG A 430 23.03 11.34 -30.85
CA ARG A 430 22.19 12.03 -31.81
C ARG A 430 22.49 13.53 -31.84
N GLN A 431 22.96 14.03 -32.98
CA GLN A 431 23.13 15.45 -33.26
C GLN A 431 22.39 15.87 -34.53
N ARG A 432 22.17 17.17 -34.69
CA ARG A 432 21.60 17.76 -35.91
C ARG A 432 22.66 17.76 -37.01
N VAL A 433 22.28 17.37 -38.22
CA VAL A 433 23.17 17.42 -39.39
C VAL A 433 23.50 18.88 -39.69
N PRO A 434 24.78 19.30 -39.69
CA PRO A 434 25.17 20.68 -39.93
C PRO A 434 24.69 21.21 -41.29
N GLU A 435 24.74 20.39 -42.34
CA GLU A 435 24.38 20.81 -43.70
C GLU A 435 22.86 20.87 -43.95
N TYR A 436 22.02 20.21 -43.14
CA TYR A 436 20.58 20.08 -43.38
C TYR A 436 19.75 20.25 -42.10
N PRO A 437 19.24 21.46 -41.81
CA PRO A 437 18.41 21.70 -40.63
C PRO A 437 17.15 20.82 -40.65
N GLY A 438 16.98 19.99 -39.62
CA GLY A 438 15.87 19.04 -39.48
C GLY A 438 16.22 17.57 -39.73
N ARG A 439 17.43 17.28 -40.22
CA ARG A 439 17.97 15.90 -40.26
C ARG A 439 18.82 15.64 -39.01
N PHE A 440 18.74 14.41 -38.49
CA PHE A 440 19.47 13.97 -37.30
C PHE A 440 20.31 12.76 -37.64
N GLY A 441 21.50 12.65 -37.05
CA GLY A 441 22.41 11.52 -37.17
C GLY A 441 23.09 11.22 -35.86
N LEU A 442 23.67 10.03 -35.74
CA LEU A 442 24.58 9.76 -34.63
C LEU A 442 25.97 10.22 -35.01
N TYR A 443 26.58 11.10 -34.21
CA TYR A 443 27.91 11.65 -34.42
C TYR A 443 28.79 11.45 -33.17
N PRO A 444 30.12 11.40 -33.32
CA PRO A 444 31.03 11.34 -32.18
C PRO A 444 30.86 12.52 -31.22
N VAL A 445 30.58 12.24 -29.95
CA VAL A 445 30.41 13.22 -28.86
C VAL A 445 31.36 13.01 -27.70
N GLY A 446 32.12 11.93 -27.69
CA GLY A 446 33.13 11.68 -26.67
C GLY A 446 34.13 10.62 -27.12
N VAL A 447 35.31 10.59 -26.51
CA VAL A 447 36.37 9.62 -26.83
C VAL A 447 36.88 8.98 -25.55
N PHE A 448 37.18 7.68 -25.63
CA PHE A 448 37.75 6.92 -24.53
C PHE A 448 39.27 7.02 -24.60
N GLN A 449 39.88 7.67 -23.60
CA GLN A 449 41.33 7.84 -23.52
C GLN A 449 41.90 6.96 -22.42
N LEU A 450 42.85 6.11 -22.75
CA LEU A 450 43.52 5.31 -21.74
C LEU A 450 44.35 6.20 -20.80
N PRO A 451 44.23 6.01 -19.47
CA PRO A 451 45.04 6.72 -18.50
C PRO A 451 46.52 6.30 -18.62
N GLU A 452 47.42 7.14 -18.10
CA GLU A 452 48.86 6.83 -18.05
C GLU A 452 49.14 5.49 -17.33
N ASN A 453 48.32 5.17 -16.32
CA ASN A 453 48.27 3.86 -15.70
C ASN A 453 47.39 2.91 -16.54
N ARG A 454 47.99 2.29 -17.55
CA ARG A 454 47.35 1.48 -18.62
C ARG A 454 46.49 0.29 -18.12
N SER A 455 46.60 -0.08 -16.84
CA SER A 455 45.77 -1.11 -16.20
C SER A 455 44.40 -0.61 -15.72
N ALA A 456 44.15 0.71 -15.67
CA ALA A 456 42.88 1.28 -15.21
C ALA A 456 41.84 1.38 -16.36
N LEU A 457 40.57 1.58 -16.03
CA LEU A 457 39.52 1.82 -17.03
C LEU A 457 39.84 3.10 -17.84
N PRO A 458 39.45 3.14 -19.13
CA PRO A 458 39.65 4.33 -19.96
C PRO A 458 38.85 5.51 -19.42
N ASN A 459 39.39 6.72 -19.48
CA ASN A 459 38.67 7.94 -19.12
C ASN A 459 37.84 8.41 -20.30
N LEU A 460 36.53 8.60 -20.09
CA LEU A 460 35.65 9.18 -21.09
C LEU A 460 35.80 10.71 -21.10
N LYS A 461 36.20 11.26 -22.25
CA LYS A 461 36.27 12.70 -22.47
C LYS A 461 35.21 13.14 -23.48
N PHE A 462 34.30 14.00 -23.06
CA PHE A 462 33.28 14.57 -23.94
C PHE A 462 33.90 15.61 -24.90
N LEU A 463 33.52 15.51 -26.18
CA LEU A 463 33.84 16.44 -27.26
C LEU A 463 32.68 17.42 -27.51
N ALA A 464 31.45 17.01 -27.18
CA ALA A 464 30.24 17.81 -27.29
C ALA A 464 29.27 17.49 -26.16
N ASP A 465 28.38 18.43 -25.85
CA ASP A 465 27.34 18.24 -24.85
C ASP A 465 26.25 17.27 -25.34
N ILE A 466 25.69 16.50 -24.40
CA ILE A 466 24.58 15.57 -24.65
C ILE A 466 23.26 16.26 -24.33
N GLU A 467 22.34 16.29 -25.30
CA GLU A 467 20.99 16.83 -25.13
C GLU A 467 20.07 15.79 -24.47
N TRP A 468 19.94 15.85 -23.15
CA TRP A 468 19.04 14.97 -22.38
C TRP A 468 17.58 15.39 -22.52
N VAL A 469 16.66 14.41 -22.48
CA VAL A 469 15.21 14.68 -22.50
C VAL A 469 14.73 15.34 -21.20
N GLY A 470 15.35 15.00 -20.06
CA GLY A 470 15.10 15.61 -18.75
C GLY A 470 16.21 16.58 -18.32
N ASP A 471 16.25 16.92 -17.02
CA ASP A 471 17.24 17.86 -16.43
C ASP A 471 18.68 17.31 -16.38
N GLY A 472 18.94 16.12 -16.93
CA GLY A 472 20.23 15.44 -16.92
C GLY A 472 20.12 13.95 -17.26
N PRO A 473 21.19 13.16 -17.05
CA PRO A 473 21.15 11.72 -17.25
C PRO A 473 20.13 11.05 -16.33
N PRO A 474 19.35 10.06 -16.81
CA PRO A 474 18.39 9.34 -15.97
C PRO A 474 19.07 8.61 -14.82
N ALA A 475 18.40 8.53 -13.67
CA ALA A 475 18.81 7.64 -12.59
C ALA A 475 18.53 6.17 -12.97
N ASP A 476 19.50 5.29 -12.69
CA ASP A 476 19.43 3.84 -12.97
C ASP A 476 18.33 3.10 -12.18
N GLU A 477 17.94 3.67 -11.04
CA GLU A 477 16.82 3.22 -10.22
C GLU A 477 15.93 4.41 -9.82
N PRO A 478 14.59 4.26 -9.82
CA PRO A 478 13.70 5.27 -9.25
C PRO A 478 14.06 5.60 -7.80
N VAL A 479 13.81 6.84 -7.36
CA VAL A 479 14.07 7.28 -5.97
C VAL A 479 13.42 6.34 -4.93
N CYS A 480 12.23 5.82 -5.22
CA CYS A 480 11.51 4.89 -4.36
C CYS A 480 11.87 3.40 -4.54
N GLY A 481 12.79 3.07 -5.45
CA GLY A 481 12.99 1.71 -5.96
C GLY A 481 11.85 1.25 -6.86
N PHE A 482 12.11 0.29 -7.76
CA PHE A 482 11.14 -0.18 -8.77
C PHE A 482 9.79 -0.64 -8.18
N HIS A 483 9.79 -1.30 -7.02
CA HIS A 483 8.57 -1.73 -6.31
C HIS A 483 8.24 -0.90 -5.08
N GLY A 484 8.73 0.34 -4.99
CA GLY A 484 8.49 1.20 -3.83
C GLY A 484 9.21 0.78 -2.53
N LYS A 485 10.07 -0.25 -2.58
CA LYS A 485 10.76 -0.83 -1.40
C LYS A 485 11.61 0.20 -0.63
N LYS A 486 12.27 1.15 -1.32
CA LYS A 486 13.06 2.21 -0.65
C LYS A 486 12.17 3.25 0.03
N CYS A 487 11.01 3.56 -0.55
CA CYS A 487 10.04 4.47 0.08
C CYS A 487 9.26 3.81 1.22
N VAL A 488 9.14 2.47 1.25
CA VAL A 488 8.68 1.74 2.45
C VAL A 488 9.70 1.90 3.57
N MET A 489 11.01 1.79 3.30
CA MET A 489 12.04 2.04 4.32
C MET A 489 12.03 3.49 4.83
N TRP A 490 11.79 4.49 3.97
CA TRP A 490 11.57 5.86 4.44
C TRP A 490 10.33 5.93 5.34
N LYS A 491 9.19 5.37 4.92
CA LYS A 491 7.96 5.36 5.74
C LYS A 491 8.14 4.61 7.05
N VAL A 492 8.88 3.50 7.05
CA VAL A 492 9.25 2.74 8.25
C VAL A 492 10.26 3.51 9.10
N ALA A 493 11.21 4.24 8.51
CA ALA A 493 12.14 5.09 9.27
C ALA A 493 11.42 6.29 9.90
N ILE A 494 10.44 6.90 9.22
CA ILE A 494 9.52 7.89 9.80
C ILE A 494 8.68 7.25 10.90
N PHE A 495 8.15 6.04 10.67
CA PHE A 495 7.33 5.35 11.64
C PHE A 495 8.15 4.92 12.87
N VAL A 496 9.36 4.42 12.69
CA VAL A 496 10.27 4.00 13.76
C VAL A 496 10.80 5.23 14.50
N SER A 497 11.27 6.27 13.81
CA SER A 497 11.67 7.54 14.46
C SER A 497 10.50 8.19 15.19
N GLY A 498 9.31 8.17 14.59
CA GLY A 498 8.05 8.62 15.19
C GLY A 498 7.62 7.78 16.40
N VAL A 499 7.82 6.46 16.36
CA VAL A 499 7.52 5.55 17.48
C VAL A 499 8.55 5.71 18.59
N THR A 500 9.85 5.82 18.31
CA THR A 500 10.87 6.11 19.34
C THR A 500 10.70 7.49 19.94
N ALA A 501 10.37 8.50 19.13
CA ALA A 501 10.05 9.84 19.62
C ALA A 501 8.74 9.82 20.43
N ALA A 502 7.72 9.06 20.00
CA ALA A 502 6.47 8.90 20.73
C ALA A 502 6.66 8.10 22.02
N VAL A 503 7.55 7.11 22.08
CA VAL A 503 7.88 6.34 23.29
C VAL A 503 8.68 7.19 24.27
N LEU A 504 9.65 7.98 23.79
CA LEU A 504 10.36 8.97 24.62
C LEU A 504 9.41 10.07 25.09
N LEU A 505 8.53 10.56 24.22
CA LEU A 505 7.51 11.56 24.55
C LEU A 505 6.42 10.98 25.46
N LEU A 506 6.09 9.69 25.36
CA LEU A 506 5.20 8.97 26.29
C LEU A 506 5.88 8.76 27.63
N ALA A 507 7.16 8.42 27.70
CA ALA A 507 7.91 8.31 28.95
C ALA A 507 8.03 9.68 29.64
N LEU A 508 8.29 10.73 28.86
CA LEU A 508 8.33 12.12 29.34
C LEU A 508 6.93 12.63 29.70
N LEU A 509 5.88 12.25 28.97
CA LEU A 509 4.48 12.52 29.31
C LEU A 509 4.00 11.72 30.51
N VAL A 510 4.49 10.50 30.76
CA VAL A 510 4.12 9.67 31.92
C VAL A 510 4.81 10.19 33.17
N THR A 511 6.09 10.58 33.07
CA THR A 511 6.80 11.24 34.18
C THR A 511 6.25 12.63 34.44
N TYR A 512 5.98 13.43 33.40
CA TYR A 512 5.27 14.70 33.51
C TYR A 512 3.84 14.53 34.00
N LYS A 513 3.09 13.52 33.54
CA LYS A 513 1.74 13.22 34.08
C LYS A 513 1.82 12.81 35.52
N ASN A 514 2.78 11.98 35.94
CA ASN A 514 2.91 11.58 37.33
C ASN A 514 3.26 12.78 38.22
N TRP A 515 4.16 13.64 37.76
CA TRP A 515 4.50 14.88 38.45
C TRP A 515 3.33 15.89 38.48
N ALA A 516 2.63 16.07 37.36
CA ALA A 516 1.43 16.90 37.25
C ALA A 516 0.25 16.33 38.06
N TYR A 517 0.11 15.01 38.14
CA TYR A 517 -0.94 14.34 38.91
C TYR A 517 -0.68 14.43 40.42
N GLU A 518 0.58 14.39 40.85
CA GLU A 518 0.98 14.71 42.23
C GLU A 518 0.71 16.19 42.54
N GLN A 519 0.98 17.14 41.63
CA GLN A 519 0.56 18.54 41.83
C GLN A 519 -0.95 18.73 41.87
N GLU A 520 -1.71 18.01 41.04
CA GLU A 520 -3.17 18.09 41.01
C GLU A 520 -3.82 17.50 42.29
N LEU A 521 -3.21 16.46 42.89
CA LEU A 521 -3.64 15.92 44.19
C LEU A 521 -3.44 16.89 45.36
N ASP A 522 -2.47 17.80 45.26
CA ASP A 522 -2.23 18.87 46.23
C ASP A 522 -3.02 20.15 45.93
N SER A 523 -3.61 20.28 44.73
CA SER A 523 -4.63 21.30 44.47
C SER A 523 -5.90 20.97 45.27
N LEU A 524 -6.08 21.65 46.40
CA LEU A 524 -7.23 21.49 47.32
C LEU A 524 -8.56 22.03 46.72
N LEU A 525 -8.86 21.72 45.45
CA LEU A 525 -10.03 22.19 44.70
C LEU A 525 -11.38 21.72 45.29
N TRP A 526 -11.37 20.69 46.12
CA TRP A 526 -12.53 20.22 46.87
C TRP A 526 -12.76 21.01 48.17
N LYS A 527 -11.74 21.70 48.69
CA LYS A 527 -11.83 22.47 49.94
C LYS A 527 -12.65 23.74 49.68
N ILE A 528 -13.70 23.92 50.46
CA ILE A 528 -14.48 25.15 50.49
C ILE A 528 -14.32 25.77 51.87
N ASP A 529 -13.96 27.05 51.90
CA ASP A 529 -13.86 27.79 53.14
C ASP A 529 -15.26 28.09 53.67
N TYR A 530 -15.47 27.86 54.98
CA TYR A 530 -16.79 28.00 55.60
C TYR A 530 -17.39 29.40 55.42
N LYS A 531 -16.53 30.42 55.38
CA LYS A 531 -16.91 31.84 55.23
C LYS A 531 -17.62 32.14 53.90
N ASP A 532 -17.39 31.33 52.88
CA ASP A 532 -17.97 31.54 51.54
C ASP A 532 -19.40 30.97 51.44
N ILE A 533 -19.86 30.24 52.46
CA ILE A 533 -21.15 29.57 52.47
C ILE A 533 -22.14 30.41 53.27
N GLN A 534 -23.18 30.89 52.61
CA GLN A 534 -24.30 31.56 53.26
C GLN A 534 -25.34 30.51 53.66
N ILE A 535 -25.39 30.14 54.94
CA ILE A 535 -26.38 29.19 55.47
C ILE A 535 -27.50 29.99 56.15
N ASN A 536 -28.72 29.90 55.62
CA ASN A 536 -29.89 30.45 56.30
C ASN A 536 -30.37 29.40 57.32
N GLU A 537 -30.04 29.60 58.60
CA GLU A 537 -30.59 28.77 59.67
C GLU A 537 -32.07 29.12 59.89
N HIS A 538 -32.96 28.38 59.24
CA HIS A 538 -34.35 28.27 59.71
C HIS A 538 -34.39 27.23 60.84
N THR A 539 -34.18 27.67 62.07
CA THR A 539 -34.59 26.92 63.27
C THR A 539 -36.12 26.85 63.31
N PRO A 540 -36.74 25.66 63.38
CA PRO A 540 -38.16 25.54 63.60
C PRO A 540 -38.46 25.62 65.10
N SER A 541 -38.74 26.82 65.65
CA SER A 541 -39.47 26.93 66.93
C SER A 541 -39.91 28.37 67.26
N THR A 542 -41.24 28.53 67.33
CA THR A 542 -42.04 29.37 68.27
C THR A 542 -41.72 30.86 68.50
N ASN A 543 -42.80 31.64 68.38
CA ASN A 543 -43.09 33.00 68.87
C ASN A 543 -42.93 34.18 67.91
N ALA A 544 -44.00 34.98 67.95
CA ALA A 544 -44.38 36.04 67.01
C ALA A 544 -43.58 37.34 67.17
N ASN A 545 -43.77 38.18 66.14
CA ASN A 545 -43.42 39.60 66.01
C ASN A 545 -41.96 39.93 65.69
N ARG A 546 -41.71 40.18 64.39
CA ARG A 546 -41.45 41.54 63.88
C ARG A 546 -41.29 41.57 62.36
N VAL A 547 -41.81 42.65 61.79
CA VAL A 547 -41.84 43.05 60.38
C VAL A 547 -40.43 43.25 59.81
N SER A 548 -40.14 42.72 58.61
CA SER A 548 -39.72 43.49 57.42
C SER A 548 -38.86 42.70 56.43
N LYS A 549 -39.19 42.91 55.14
CA LYS A 549 -38.42 42.75 53.89
C LYS A 549 -38.31 41.36 53.23
N ASN A 550 -39.24 41.19 52.29
CA ASN A 550 -39.14 40.41 51.06
C ASN A 550 -37.74 40.43 50.43
N VAL A 551 -37.09 39.26 50.37
CA VAL A 551 -36.27 38.81 49.21
C VAL A 551 -36.36 37.28 49.16
N HIS A 552 -37.36 36.74 48.46
CA HIS A 552 -37.23 35.39 47.91
C HIS A 552 -36.39 35.51 46.62
N PRO A 553 -35.29 34.75 46.45
CA PRO A 553 -34.58 34.74 45.19
C PRO A 553 -35.45 34.06 44.14
N LEU A 554 -35.93 34.84 43.17
CA LEU A 554 -36.54 34.35 41.95
C LEU A 554 -35.54 33.44 41.21
N ILE A 555 -35.84 32.15 41.16
CA ILE A 555 -35.09 31.17 40.36
C ILE A 555 -35.38 31.46 38.90
N ARG A 556 -34.48 32.18 38.23
CA ARG A 556 -34.47 32.32 36.77
C ARG A 556 -33.86 31.04 36.18
N ALA A 557 -34.71 30.05 35.87
CA ALA A 557 -34.32 28.97 34.98
C ALA A 557 -33.94 29.55 33.60
N SER A 558 -32.92 28.98 32.98
CA SER A 558 -32.43 29.36 31.65
C SER A 558 -33.56 29.43 30.62
N GLN A 559 -33.60 30.51 29.82
CA GLN A 559 -34.61 30.78 28.79
C GLN A 559 -34.57 29.83 27.57
N VAL A 560 -34.10 28.59 27.70
CA VAL A 560 -34.02 27.61 26.59
C VAL A 560 -34.88 26.36 26.86
N SER A 561 -35.86 26.45 27.77
CA SER A 561 -36.77 25.33 28.06
C SER A 561 -38.25 25.75 28.06
N LEU A 562 -38.56 26.90 27.48
CA LEU A 562 -39.93 27.44 27.39
C LEU A 562 -40.54 27.09 26.02
N SER A 563 -40.78 25.80 25.78
CA SER A 563 -41.70 25.34 24.74
C SER A 563 -42.14 23.90 24.97
N SER A 564 -42.84 23.63 26.07
CA SER A 564 -43.82 22.54 26.14
C SER A 564 -44.54 22.54 27.50
N ASN A 565 -45.85 22.77 27.43
CA ASN A 565 -46.89 22.44 28.41
C ASN A 565 -47.09 23.40 29.59
N VAL A 566 -48.19 24.15 29.46
CA VAL A 566 -48.91 24.87 30.50
C VAL A 566 -49.94 23.89 31.08
N GLU A 567 -49.63 23.23 32.19
CA GLU A 567 -50.62 22.72 33.16
C GLU A 567 -49.90 22.02 34.34
N GLY A 568 -50.20 22.43 35.57
CA GLY A 568 -49.81 21.72 36.80
C GLY A 568 -48.51 22.18 37.47
N ASP A 569 -48.40 23.47 37.80
CA ASP A 569 -47.30 24.00 38.61
C ASP A 569 -47.41 23.51 40.06
N PHE A 570 -46.75 22.38 40.36
CA PHE A 570 -46.59 21.80 41.71
C PHE A 570 -45.83 22.80 42.62
N ARG A 571 -46.56 23.72 43.26
CA ARG A 571 -46.03 24.65 44.25
C ARG A 571 -45.84 23.97 45.62
N TYR A 572 -44.75 23.25 45.79
CA TYR A 572 -44.18 22.97 47.11
C TYR A 572 -42.68 23.18 47.05
N THR A 573 -42.22 24.41 47.33
CA THR A 573 -40.83 24.67 47.73
C THR A 573 -40.70 24.46 49.23
N THR A 574 -41.04 23.27 49.72
CA THR A 574 -40.66 22.87 51.08
C THR A 574 -39.21 22.46 51.02
N ILE A 575 -38.34 23.19 51.70
CA ILE A 575 -36.91 22.87 51.75
C ILE A 575 -36.75 21.59 52.60
N PHE A 576 -36.32 20.49 51.98
CA PHE A 576 -36.29 19.16 52.61
C PHE A 576 -35.04 18.88 53.46
N THR A 577 -34.00 19.71 53.37
CA THR A 577 -32.74 19.56 54.11
C THR A 577 -32.11 20.92 54.36
N THR A 578 -31.07 21.02 55.20
CA THR A 578 -30.29 22.26 55.33
C THR A 578 -29.68 22.64 53.97
N VAL A 579 -29.96 23.85 53.51
CA VAL A 579 -29.46 24.41 52.24
C VAL A 579 -28.53 25.58 52.53
N GLY A 580 -27.47 25.69 51.74
CA GLY A 580 -26.57 26.85 51.73
C GLY A 580 -26.42 27.41 50.32
N VAL A 581 -26.07 28.69 50.21
CA VAL A 581 -25.74 29.34 48.94
C VAL A 581 -24.22 29.49 48.84
N TYR A 582 -23.64 28.98 47.75
CA TYR A 582 -22.22 29.11 47.43
C TYR A 582 -22.07 29.47 45.95
N LYS A 583 -21.35 30.57 45.65
CA LYS A 583 -21.15 31.11 44.29
C LYS A 583 -22.47 31.25 43.49
N GLY A 584 -23.55 31.68 44.16
CA GLY A 584 -24.87 31.88 43.56
C GLY A 584 -25.68 30.61 43.28
N ARG A 585 -25.21 29.43 43.70
CA ARG A 585 -25.93 28.14 43.57
C ARG A 585 -26.45 27.67 44.91
N MET A 586 -27.68 27.14 44.94
CA MET A 586 -28.23 26.48 46.12
C MET A 586 -27.69 25.05 46.22
N LEU A 587 -27.17 24.69 47.40
CA LEU A 587 -26.51 23.42 47.66
C LEU A 587 -27.03 22.79 48.95
N ALA A 588 -27.09 21.46 48.98
CA ALA A 588 -27.40 20.72 50.19
C ALA A 588 -26.17 20.65 51.12
N VAL A 589 -26.38 20.94 52.40
CA VAL A 589 -25.33 21.07 53.41
C VAL A 589 -25.52 20.01 54.48
N LYS A 590 -24.54 19.11 54.65
CA LYS A 590 -24.56 18.05 55.68
C LYS A 590 -23.43 18.29 56.69
N ARG A 591 -23.78 18.62 57.93
CA ARG A 591 -22.83 18.94 59.03
C ARG A 591 -22.45 17.68 59.83
N PHE A 592 -21.20 17.57 60.26
CA PHE A 592 -20.68 16.48 61.10
C PHE A 592 -20.01 17.04 62.36
N LYS A 593 -20.28 16.43 63.52
CA LYS A 593 -19.61 16.76 64.78
C LYS A 593 -18.39 15.86 64.97
N LYS A 594 -17.18 16.43 64.86
CA LYS A 594 -15.91 15.70 65.06
C LYS A 594 -14.83 16.66 65.59
N LYS A 595 -14.00 16.18 66.53
CA LYS A 595 -13.01 17.02 67.26
C LYS A 595 -11.85 17.49 66.38
N SER A 596 -11.34 16.63 65.50
CA SER A 596 -10.33 16.96 64.48
C SER A 596 -10.34 15.92 63.35
N ILE A 597 -9.86 16.31 62.16
CA ILE A 597 -9.68 15.42 61.01
C ILE A 597 -8.26 15.60 60.47
N ASP A 598 -7.48 14.52 60.45
CA ASP A 598 -6.20 14.48 59.75
C ASP A 598 -6.43 14.10 58.28
N ILE A 599 -6.00 14.98 57.37
CA ILE A 599 -6.16 14.77 55.93
C ILE A 599 -5.09 13.78 55.45
N THR A 600 -5.43 12.49 55.42
CA THR A 600 -4.54 11.43 54.93
C THR A 600 -4.47 11.41 53.39
N ARG A 601 -3.41 10.79 52.84
CA ARG A 601 -3.26 10.59 51.37
C ARG A 601 -4.44 9.80 50.78
N LYS A 602 -5.00 8.85 51.55
CA LYS A 602 -6.13 8.01 51.12
C LYS A 602 -7.44 8.81 51.07
N MET A 603 -7.66 9.70 52.05
CA MET A 603 -8.76 10.65 52.08
C MET A 603 -8.69 11.67 50.92
N LYS A 604 -7.51 12.23 50.62
CA LYS A 604 -7.32 13.12 49.45
C LYS A 604 -7.68 12.43 48.14
N LYS A 605 -7.27 11.16 47.97
CA LYS A 605 -7.61 10.35 46.79
C LYS A 605 -9.12 10.13 46.66
N GLU A 606 -9.80 9.77 47.75
CA GLU A 606 -11.26 9.56 47.75
C GLU A 606 -12.03 10.87 47.46
N LEU A 607 -11.61 12.01 48.04
CA LEU A 607 -12.20 13.33 47.80
C LEU A 607 -12.04 13.80 46.35
N LYS A 608 -10.88 13.54 45.73
CA LYS A 608 -10.64 13.81 44.30
C LYS A 608 -11.56 12.95 43.43
N VAL A 609 -11.64 11.64 43.70
CA VAL A 609 -12.55 10.74 42.98
C VAL A 609 -13.99 11.24 43.10
N MET A 610 -14.46 11.59 44.29
CA MET A 610 -15.82 12.13 44.50
C MET A 610 -16.08 13.41 43.70
N ARG A 611 -15.09 14.30 43.57
CA ARG A 611 -15.17 15.54 42.76
C ARG A 611 -15.25 15.26 41.25
N ASP A 612 -14.54 14.23 40.80
CA ASP A 612 -14.39 13.90 39.38
C ASP A 612 -15.56 13.05 38.86
N LEU A 613 -16.27 12.34 39.74
CA LEU A 613 -17.46 11.57 39.37
C LEU A 613 -18.58 12.49 38.89
N ARG A 614 -18.90 12.38 37.60
CA ARG A 614 -19.98 13.12 36.95
C ARG A 614 -20.81 12.17 36.11
N HIS A 615 -22.09 12.11 36.43
CA HIS A 615 -23.06 11.33 35.70
C HIS A 615 -24.46 11.93 35.96
N ASP A 616 -25.35 11.90 34.98
CA ASP A 616 -26.69 12.51 35.08
C ASP A 616 -27.51 11.92 36.25
N ASN A 617 -27.26 10.65 36.57
CA ASN A 617 -27.91 9.91 37.64
C ASN A 617 -27.09 9.79 38.95
N LEU A 618 -26.02 10.57 39.12
CA LEU A 618 -25.33 10.70 40.41
C LEU A 618 -25.44 12.15 40.90
N ASN A 619 -25.65 12.34 42.20
CA ASN A 619 -25.70 13.68 42.78
C ASN A 619 -24.28 14.25 42.90
N PRO A 620 -23.94 15.36 42.22
CA PRO A 620 -22.57 15.85 42.19
C PRO A 620 -22.07 16.33 43.56
N PHE A 621 -20.85 15.93 43.91
CA PHE A 621 -20.14 16.43 45.07
C PHE A 621 -19.51 17.80 44.78
N VAL A 622 -19.94 18.82 45.53
CA VAL A 622 -19.52 20.22 45.31
C VAL A 622 -18.38 20.62 46.23
N GLY A 623 -18.11 19.91 47.31
CA GLY A 623 -16.91 20.11 48.11
C GLY A 623 -17.13 19.81 49.59
N ALA A 624 -16.09 20.01 50.38
CA ALA A 624 -16.16 19.83 51.81
C ALA A 624 -15.43 20.96 52.55
N CYS A 625 -15.96 21.33 53.71
CA CYS A 625 -15.25 22.10 54.72
C CYS A 625 -14.72 21.13 55.77
N VAL A 626 -13.45 21.25 56.13
CA VAL A 626 -12.76 20.32 57.05
C VAL A 626 -12.16 21.05 58.26
N GLU A 627 -12.61 22.28 58.53
CA GLU A 627 -12.10 23.13 59.62
C GLU A 627 -12.92 22.87 60.89
N PRO A 628 -12.36 22.28 61.96
CA PRO A 628 -13.10 22.08 63.20
C PRO A 628 -13.51 23.43 63.82
N PRO A 629 -14.75 23.61 64.32
CA PRO A 629 -15.83 22.63 64.47
C PRO A 629 -16.77 22.46 63.26
N ASN A 630 -16.52 23.16 62.15
CA ASN A 630 -17.40 23.25 60.97
C ASN A 630 -17.03 22.23 59.88
N ILE A 631 -17.18 20.94 60.17
CA ILE A 631 -16.97 19.88 59.17
C ILE A 631 -18.27 19.67 58.38
N ILE A 632 -18.23 19.96 57.09
CA ILE A 632 -19.43 20.03 56.24
C ILE A 632 -19.17 19.37 54.89
N ILE A 633 -20.11 18.55 54.43
CA ILE A 633 -20.17 18.02 53.07
C ILE A 633 -21.21 18.80 52.28
N ILE A 634 -20.86 19.20 51.06
CA ILE A 634 -21.70 20.02 50.18
C ILE A 634 -21.97 19.26 48.88
N THR A 635 -23.24 19.06 48.56
CA THR A 635 -23.69 18.42 47.32
C THR A 635 -24.74 19.29 46.63
N GLU A 636 -25.04 19.02 45.36
CA GLU A 636 -26.12 19.72 44.67
C GLU A 636 -27.48 19.46 45.35
N TYR A 637 -28.32 20.50 45.42
CA TYR A 637 -29.66 20.40 46.00
C TYR A 637 -30.65 19.88 44.95
N CYS A 638 -31.34 18.79 45.28
CA CYS A 638 -32.41 18.22 44.47
C CYS A 638 -33.76 18.74 44.98
N SER A 639 -34.47 19.51 44.14
CA SER A 639 -35.64 20.29 44.58
C SER A 639 -36.89 19.47 44.88
N ARG A 640 -36.99 18.22 44.40
CA ARG A 640 -38.17 17.36 44.60
C ARG A 640 -38.02 16.36 45.75
N GLY A 641 -36.98 16.52 46.57
CA GLY A 641 -36.72 15.64 47.70
C GLY A 641 -36.16 14.27 47.28
N SER A 642 -36.37 13.28 48.14
CA SER A 642 -35.96 11.89 47.91
C SER A 642 -37.09 11.06 47.29
N LEU A 643 -36.72 9.91 46.71
CA LEU A 643 -37.68 8.95 46.19
C LEU A 643 -38.64 8.47 47.28
N ARG A 644 -38.19 8.38 48.53
CA ARG A 644 -39.06 8.05 49.67
C ARG A 644 -40.18 9.08 49.82
N ASP A 645 -39.85 10.37 49.76
CA ASP A 645 -40.83 11.46 49.90
C ASP A 645 -41.87 11.44 48.76
N ILE A 646 -41.45 11.06 47.55
CA ILE A 646 -42.32 10.94 46.37
C ILE A 646 -43.23 9.70 46.46
N LEU A 647 -42.73 8.60 47.02
CA LEU A 647 -43.49 7.37 47.18
C LEU A 647 -44.52 7.48 48.31
N GLU A 648 -44.21 8.21 49.38
CA GLU A 648 -45.12 8.50 50.50
C GLU A 648 -46.21 9.52 50.11
N ASN A 649 -46.00 10.32 49.06
CA ASN A 649 -46.98 11.29 48.58
C ASN A 649 -48.01 10.63 47.63
N GLU A 650 -49.25 10.52 48.10
CA GLU A 650 -50.37 9.95 47.34
C GLU A 650 -50.82 10.83 46.15
N ASP A 651 -50.52 12.13 46.14
CA ASP A 651 -50.93 13.06 45.07
C ASP A 651 -50.13 12.87 43.77
N VAL A 652 -48.96 12.23 43.83
CA VAL A 652 -48.14 11.94 42.65
C VAL A 652 -48.65 10.68 41.98
N LYS A 653 -49.08 10.75 40.71
CA LYS A 653 -49.47 9.55 39.93
C LYS A 653 -48.26 8.94 39.21
N LEU A 654 -47.86 7.74 39.61
CA LEU A 654 -46.73 7.00 39.00
C LEU A 654 -47.26 5.96 38.01
N ASP A 655 -47.23 6.27 36.71
CA ASP A 655 -47.58 5.31 35.66
C ASP A 655 -46.38 4.38 35.30
N ASN A 656 -46.64 3.41 34.42
CA ASN A 656 -45.64 2.39 34.07
C ASN A 656 -44.41 2.97 33.34
N MET A 657 -44.59 4.00 32.51
CA MET A 657 -43.48 4.65 31.81
C MET A 657 -42.63 5.48 32.77
N PHE A 658 -43.27 6.15 33.72
CA PHE A 658 -42.62 6.94 34.75
C PHE A 658 -41.82 6.06 35.73
N ASN A 659 -42.39 4.93 36.15
CA ASN A 659 -41.69 3.92 36.93
C ASN A 659 -40.50 3.34 36.17
N ALA A 660 -40.65 3.06 34.87
CA ALA A 660 -39.55 2.61 34.02
C ALA A 660 -38.41 3.64 33.92
N SER A 661 -38.75 4.94 33.92
CA SER A 661 -37.78 6.04 33.92
C SER A 661 -36.98 6.09 35.24
N ILE A 662 -37.66 6.07 36.39
CA ILE A 662 -37.02 6.07 37.72
C ILE A 662 -36.10 4.86 37.87
N ILE A 663 -36.59 3.67 37.53
CA ILE A 663 -35.81 2.42 37.60
C ILE A 663 -34.61 2.48 36.65
N GLY A 664 -34.81 2.96 35.43
CA GLY A 664 -33.75 3.13 34.44
C GLY A 664 -32.64 4.08 34.90
N ASP A 665 -33.00 5.18 35.57
CA ASP A 665 -32.06 6.14 36.14
C ASP A 665 -31.23 5.54 37.28
N ILE A 666 -31.86 4.81 38.21
CA ILE A 666 -31.14 4.14 39.31
C ILE A 666 -30.19 3.08 38.76
N VAL A 667 -30.63 2.26 37.80
CA VAL A 667 -29.78 1.22 37.18
C VAL A 667 -28.59 1.85 36.45
N ARG A 668 -28.80 2.95 35.70
CA ARG A 668 -27.71 3.67 35.02
C ARG A 668 -26.72 4.26 36.03
N GLY A 669 -27.20 4.95 37.06
CA GLY A 669 -26.37 5.54 38.11
C GLY A 669 -25.55 4.49 38.87
N MET A 670 -26.16 3.36 39.24
CA MET A 670 -25.47 2.28 39.95
C MET A 670 -24.49 1.51 39.06
N THR A 671 -24.83 1.30 37.77
CA THR A 671 -23.89 0.69 36.81
C THR A 671 -22.63 1.53 36.71
N TYR A 672 -22.78 2.85 36.54
CA TYR A 672 -21.66 3.79 36.50
C TYR A 672 -20.86 3.78 37.81
N LEU A 673 -21.54 3.79 38.97
CA LEU A 673 -20.88 3.79 40.26
C LEU A 673 -20.08 2.48 40.52
N HIS A 674 -20.60 1.33 40.11
CA HIS A 674 -19.92 0.02 40.24
C HIS A 674 -18.69 -0.10 39.34
N GLU A 675 -18.69 0.57 38.19
CA GLU A 675 -17.53 0.67 37.29
C GLU A 675 -16.52 1.75 37.72
N SER A 676 -16.94 2.67 38.58
CA SER A 676 -16.10 3.74 39.11
C SER A 676 -15.05 3.25 40.11
N PRO A 677 -14.02 4.06 40.43
CA PRO A 677 -13.01 3.70 41.43
C PRO A 677 -13.57 3.44 42.84
N LEU A 678 -14.79 3.93 43.17
CA LEU A 678 -15.45 3.66 44.44
C LEU A 678 -15.99 2.23 44.55
N ARG A 679 -16.31 1.61 43.40
CA ARG A 679 -16.82 0.24 43.24
C ARG A 679 -18.16 -0.10 43.88
N SER A 680 -18.57 0.55 44.96
CA SER A 680 -19.85 0.30 45.66
C SER A 680 -20.40 1.58 46.30
N HIS A 681 -21.72 1.60 46.54
CA HIS A 681 -22.39 2.67 47.29
C HIS A 681 -22.34 2.40 48.80
N GLY A 682 -22.67 1.18 49.21
CA GLY A 682 -22.62 0.70 50.59
C GLY A 682 -23.74 1.18 51.52
N ASN A 683 -24.62 2.08 51.06
CA ASN A 683 -25.76 2.59 51.83
C ASN A 683 -26.91 3.02 50.90
N LEU A 684 -27.20 2.22 49.88
CA LEU A 684 -28.26 2.51 48.92
C LEU A 684 -29.64 2.31 49.58
N LYS A 685 -30.52 3.30 49.47
CA LYS A 685 -31.90 3.28 50.02
C LYS A 685 -32.75 4.33 49.31
N SER A 686 -34.08 4.22 49.40
CA SER A 686 -35.01 5.16 48.75
C SER A 686 -34.76 6.63 49.14
N SER A 687 -34.42 6.91 50.41
CA SER A 687 -34.05 8.26 50.87
C SER A 687 -32.73 8.82 50.28
N ASN A 688 -31.85 7.96 49.75
CA ASN A 688 -30.59 8.37 49.11
C ASN A 688 -30.73 8.51 47.58
N CYS A 689 -31.88 8.15 46.99
CA CYS A 689 -32.21 8.40 45.60
C CYS A 689 -32.94 9.75 45.52
N LEU A 690 -32.26 10.83 45.17
CA LEU A 690 -32.84 12.16 45.11
C LEU A 690 -33.42 12.46 43.73
N VAL A 691 -34.39 13.36 43.65
CA VAL A 691 -35.04 13.72 42.38
C VAL A 691 -34.88 15.21 42.09
N ASP A 692 -34.32 15.52 40.92
CA ASP A 692 -34.09 16.90 40.48
C ASP A 692 -35.37 17.55 39.90
N SER A 693 -35.27 18.82 39.50
CA SER A 693 -36.41 19.56 38.95
C SER A 693 -36.97 18.95 37.66
N ARG A 694 -36.15 18.17 36.92
CA ARG A 694 -36.46 17.52 35.64
C ARG A 694 -36.90 16.06 35.79
N TRP A 695 -37.21 15.61 37.01
CA TRP A 695 -37.60 14.23 37.31
C TRP A 695 -36.52 13.18 37.03
N VAL A 696 -35.26 13.60 37.00
CA VAL A 696 -34.12 12.66 36.88
C VAL A 696 -33.73 12.20 38.28
N VAL A 697 -33.61 10.88 38.44
CA VAL A 697 -33.15 10.31 39.72
C VAL A 697 -31.62 10.41 39.80
N ARG A 698 -31.13 10.98 40.90
CA ARG A 698 -29.72 11.14 41.24
C ARG A 698 -29.39 10.42 42.53
N ILE A 699 -28.50 9.46 42.46
CA ILE A 699 -28.04 8.68 43.61
C ILE A 699 -27.11 9.57 44.46
N SER A 700 -27.31 9.59 45.77
CA SER A 700 -26.61 10.50 46.70
C SER A 700 -26.07 9.76 47.93
N ASP A 701 -25.24 10.45 48.74
CA ASP A 701 -24.63 9.92 49.97
C ASP A 701 -23.73 8.68 49.78
N PHE A 702 -23.26 8.44 48.55
CA PHE A 702 -22.20 7.47 48.24
C PHE A 702 -20.80 8.02 48.58
N GLY A 703 -19.83 7.13 48.82
CA GLY A 703 -18.44 7.49 49.11
C GLY A 703 -18.22 8.29 50.40
N LEU A 704 -17.03 8.88 50.51
CA LEU A 704 -16.54 9.64 51.67
C LEU A 704 -16.53 8.81 52.96
N HIS A 705 -16.22 7.52 52.85
CA HIS A 705 -16.29 6.59 53.97
C HIS A 705 -15.28 6.95 55.06
N GLU A 706 -14.07 7.40 54.68
CA GLU A 706 -13.05 7.81 55.66
C GLU A 706 -13.40 9.13 56.36
N LEU A 707 -14.04 10.06 55.66
CA LEU A 707 -14.47 11.33 56.24
C LEU A 707 -15.63 11.12 57.23
N LYS A 708 -16.55 10.22 56.89
CA LYS A 708 -17.72 9.85 57.70
C LYS A 708 -17.35 8.94 58.89
N PHE A 709 -16.17 8.30 58.87
CA PHE A 709 -15.73 7.37 59.91
C PHE A 709 -15.52 8.08 61.27
N GLY A 710 -16.11 7.53 62.33
CA GLY A 710 -15.98 8.04 63.70
C GLY A 710 -16.62 9.41 63.94
N ALA A 711 -17.56 9.84 63.09
CA ALA A 711 -18.36 11.03 63.35
C ALA A 711 -19.39 10.74 64.45
N ASP A 712 -19.48 11.64 65.43
CA ASP A 712 -20.42 11.54 66.53
C ASP A 712 -21.82 11.85 65.97
N THR A 713 -22.62 10.81 65.72
CA THR A 713 -24.07 10.98 65.56
C THR A 713 -24.56 11.38 66.94
N GLY A 714 -24.78 12.68 67.17
CA GLY A 714 -25.13 13.25 68.47
C GLY A 714 -26.51 12.83 68.99
N ASP A 715 -26.80 11.54 68.94
CA ASP A 715 -28.04 10.89 69.29
C ASP A 715 -27.81 10.27 70.68
N ASN A 716 -28.51 10.81 71.68
CA ASN A 716 -28.62 10.21 73.00
C ASN A 716 -29.13 8.76 72.87
N GLU A 717 -28.91 7.91 73.89
CA GLU A 717 -29.29 6.48 73.97
C GLU A 717 -30.78 6.15 73.68
N MET A 718 -31.62 7.15 73.37
CA MET A 718 -33.07 7.08 73.22
C MET A 718 -33.58 6.72 71.80
N ASP A 719 -32.72 6.34 70.84
CA ASP A 719 -33.14 6.21 69.43
C ASP A 719 -32.68 4.92 68.71
N PHE A 720 -32.56 3.80 69.46
CA PHE A 720 -32.16 2.48 68.94
C PHE A 720 -33.03 2.02 67.74
N GLU A 721 -34.34 2.29 67.79
CA GLU A 721 -35.26 1.91 66.70
C GLU A 721 -35.01 2.67 65.39
N LYS A 722 -34.66 3.96 65.44
CA LYS A 722 -34.30 4.73 64.24
C LYS A 722 -32.96 4.30 63.66
N GLN A 723 -32.03 3.83 64.48
CA GLN A 723 -30.80 3.23 63.99
C GLN A 723 -31.08 1.92 63.25
N CYS A 724 -31.99 1.08 63.77
CA CYS A 724 -32.48 -0.10 63.08
C CYS A 724 -33.19 0.26 61.77
N GLU A 725 -34.03 1.31 61.71
CA GLU A 725 -34.73 1.69 60.48
C GLU A 725 -33.74 1.95 59.31
N LYS A 726 -32.59 2.59 59.58
CA LYS A 726 -31.55 2.86 58.58
C LYS A 726 -30.93 1.58 57.98
N LEU A 727 -31.06 0.44 58.65
CA LEU A 727 -30.46 -0.85 58.26
C LEU A 727 -31.41 -1.74 57.43
N LEU A 728 -32.68 -1.36 57.23
CA LEU A 728 -33.68 -2.20 56.56
C LEU A 728 -33.34 -2.57 55.10
N TRP A 729 -32.60 -1.70 54.41
CA TRP A 729 -32.13 -1.92 53.03
C TRP A 729 -30.80 -2.67 52.96
N LYS A 730 -30.15 -2.94 54.10
CA LYS A 730 -28.82 -3.55 54.15
C LYS A 730 -28.94 -5.07 54.01
N ALA A 731 -28.04 -5.64 53.21
CA ALA A 731 -28.05 -7.06 52.91
C ALA A 731 -27.73 -7.93 54.15
N PRO A 732 -28.32 -9.13 54.27
CA PRO A 732 -28.19 -9.98 55.46
C PRO A 732 -26.74 -10.39 55.75
N GLU A 733 -25.92 -10.61 54.73
CA GLU A 733 -24.51 -10.96 54.91
C GLU A 733 -23.68 -9.84 55.55
N ILE A 734 -23.99 -8.57 55.24
CA ILE A 734 -23.29 -7.41 55.80
C ILE A 734 -23.83 -7.08 57.21
N LEU A 735 -25.05 -7.51 57.54
CA LEU A 735 -25.61 -7.38 58.89
C LEU A 735 -25.06 -8.45 59.85
N ARG A 736 -24.67 -9.63 59.34
CA ARG A 736 -24.12 -10.74 60.14
C ARG A 736 -22.64 -10.56 60.46
N ASP A 737 -21.88 -9.91 59.59
CA ASP A 737 -20.43 -9.78 59.70
C ASP A 737 -19.99 -8.34 60.07
N PRO A 738 -19.49 -8.11 61.29
CA PRO A 738 -18.96 -6.81 61.71
C PRO A 738 -17.66 -6.41 60.99
N SER A 739 -16.95 -7.35 60.36
CA SER A 739 -15.68 -7.11 59.66
C SER A 739 -15.85 -6.67 58.21
N SER A 740 -17.09 -6.62 57.73
CA SER A 740 -17.41 -6.20 56.37
C SER A 740 -16.94 -4.77 56.06
N PRO A 741 -16.49 -4.48 54.83
CA PRO A 741 -15.97 -3.17 54.45
C PRO A 741 -16.99 -2.06 54.73
N THR A 742 -16.54 -0.95 55.33
CA THR A 742 -17.38 0.24 55.56
C THR A 742 -17.88 0.89 54.26
N SER A 743 -17.25 0.58 53.13
CA SER A 743 -17.68 0.95 51.77
C SER A 743 -18.81 0.06 51.20
N GLY A 744 -19.20 -1.00 51.92
CA GLY A 744 -20.14 -2.01 51.45
C GLY A 744 -19.60 -2.88 50.32
N THR A 745 -20.49 -3.62 49.67
CA THR A 745 -20.16 -4.52 48.55
C THR A 745 -21.14 -4.31 47.40
N GLN A 746 -20.70 -4.62 46.16
CA GLN A 746 -21.57 -4.52 44.98
C GLN A 746 -22.83 -5.40 45.10
N LYS A 747 -22.67 -6.62 45.62
CA LYS A 747 -23.78 -7.56 45.86
C LYS A 747 -24.71 -7.09 46.97
N GLY A 748 -24.20 -6.32 47.94
CA GLY A 748 -25.02 -5.64 48.93
C GLY A 748 -25.90 -4.55 48.32
N ASP A 749 -25.36 -3.73 47.42
CA ASP A 749 -26.14 -2.68 46.74
C ASP A 749 -27.27 -3.27 45.88
N ILE A 750 -27.04 -4.44 45.26
CA ILE A 750 -28.06 -5.15 44.48
C ILE A 750 -29.23 -5.60 45.36
N TYR A 751 -28.97 -6.08 46.58
CA TYR A 751 -30.01 -6.40 47.55
C TYR A 751 -30.82 -5.15 47.91
N SER A 752 -30.14 -4.05 48.22
CA SER A 752 -30.77 -2.77 48.51
C SER A 752 -31.65 -2.28 47.36
N PHE A 753 -31.19 -2.44 46.12
CA PHE A 753 -31.97 -2.13 44.92
C PHE A 753 -33.22 -3.01 44.78
N GLY A 754 -33.16 -4.30 45.13
CA GLY A 754 -34.33 -5.18 45.17
C GLY A 754 -35.42 -4.69 46.13
N ILE A 755 -35.03 -4.17 47.30
CA ILE A 755 -35.97 -3.55 48.24
C ILE A 755 -36.54 -2.24 47.69
N ILE A 756 -35.74 -1.41 47.03
CA ILE A 756 -36.21 -0.17 46.37
C ILE A 756 -37.19 -0.48 45.22
N LEU A 757 -36.94 -1.54 44.43
CA LEU A 757 -37.88 -1.99 43.40
C LEU A 757 -39.23 -2.36 44.02
N TYR A 758 -39.23 -3.03 45.18
CA TYR A 758 -40.45 -3.31 45.91
C TYR A 758 -41.15 -2.03 46.37
N GLU A 759 -40.44 -1.04 46.90
CA GLU A 759 -41.01 0.26 47.30
C GLU A 759 -41.66 0.98 46.11
N ILE A 760 -41.00 1.02 44.94
CA ILE A 760 -41.52 1.71 43.75
C ILE A 760 -42.82 1.06 43.25
N ILE A 761 -42.84 -0.27 43.14
CA ILE A 761 -44.01 -0.98 42.59
C ILE A 761 -45.15 -1.08 43.60
N SER A 762 -44.84 -1.26 44.89
CA SER A 762 -45.87 -1.42 45.93
C SER A 762 -46.37 -0.08 46.48
N ARG A 763 -45.64 1.01 46.28
CA ARG A 763 -45.80 2.33 46.95
C ARG A 763 -46.03 2.20 48.45
N LYS A 764 -45.33 1.24 49.06
CA LYS A 764 -45.32 0.97 50.50
C LYS A 764 -43.88 0.94 50.96
N GLY A 765 -43.65 1.06 52.27
CA GLY A 765 -42.31 0.98 52.86
C GLY A 765 -41.56 -0.32 52.52
N PRO A 766 -40.28 -0.43 52.91
CA PRO A 766 -39.34 -1.47 52.41
C PRO A 766 -39.80 -2.92 52.62
N TYR A 767 -40.62 -3.20 53.63
CA TYR A 767 -41.21 -4.53 53.88
C TYR A 767 -42.74 -4.55 53.80
N GLY A 768 -43.36 -3.48 53.31
CA GLY A 768 -44.81 -3.31 53.24
C GLY A 768 -45.44 -3.07 54.61
N HIS A 769 -46.73 -3.37 54.75
CA HIS A 769 -47.48 -3.20 55.99
C HIS A 769 -47.27 -4.41 56.92
N ILE A 770 -46.31 -4.33 57.83
CA ILE A 770 -46.00 -5.37 58.83
C ILE A 770 -46.14 -4.77 60.23
N SER A 771 -46.73 -5.52 61.18
CA SER A 771 -46.92 -5.10 62.57
C SER A 771 -45.69 -5.28 63.47
N MET A 772 -44.49 -5.41 62.89
CA MET A 772 -43.24 -5.67 63.59
C MET A 772 -42.40 -4.39 63.62
N THR A 773 -41.64 -4.19 64.70
CA THR A 773 -40.71 -3.06 64.81
C THR A 773 -39.50 -3.26 63.89
N PRO A 774 -38.78 -2.19 63.48
CA PRO A 774 -37.58 -2.31 62.65
C PRO A 774 -36.51 -3.25 63.25
N SER A 775 -36.39 -3.27 64.58
CA SER A 775 -35.44 -4.14 65.28
C SER A 775 -35.80 -5.63 65.18
N GLU A 776 -37.09 -5.97 65.20
CA GLU A 776 -37.58 -7.34 65.02
C GLU A 776 -37.41 -7.80 63.58
N ILE A 777 -37.68 -6.92 62.61
CA ILE A 777 -37.46 -7.18 61.18
C ILE A 777 -36.00 -7.55 60.93
N ILE A 778 -35.06 -6.76 61.45
CA ILE A 778 -33.62 -7.04 61.30
C ILE A 778 -33.25 -8.38 61.94
N LYS A 779 -33.75 -8.69 63.14
CA LYS A 779 -33.51 -9.99 63.78
C LYS A 779 -33.99 -11.15 62.91
N CYS A 780 -35.12 -11.01 62.20
CA CYS A 780 -35.61 -12.00 61.25
C CYS A 780 -34.73 -12.10 59.98
N VAL A 781 -34.27 -10.96 59.44
CA VAL A 781 -33.40 -10.94 58.25
C VAL A 781 -32.01 -11.54 58.55
N ILE A 782 -31.49 -11.38 59.77
CA ILE A 782 -30.18 -11.92 60.18
C ILE A 782 -30.21 -13.43 60.36
N ARG A 783 -31.35 -14.05 60.71
CA ARG A 783 -31.44 -15.51 60.90
C ARG A 783 -31.18 -16.25 59.57
N LYS A 784 -30.32 -17.27 59.60
CA LYS A 784 -29.96 -18.07 58.41
C LYS A 784 -30.87 -19.30 58.23
N ASP A 785 -31.56 -19.68 59.29
CA ASP A 785 -32.21 -20.98 59.49
C ASP A 785 -33.71 -20.97 59.10
N GLN A 786 -34.20 -19.85 58.56
CA GLN A 786 -35.60 -19.69 58.16
C GLN A 786 -35.77 -20.00 56.66
N GLU A 787 -36.51 -21.06 56.32
CA GLU A 787 -36.92 -21.39 54.94
C GLU A 787 -38.44 -21.19 54.77
N PRO A 788 -38.91 -20.33 53.83
CA PRO A 788 -38.13 -19.39 53.02
C PRO A 788 -37.57 -18.21 53.85
N PRO A 789 -36.45 -17.58 53.41
CA PRO A 789 -35.85 -16.46 54.11
C PRO A 789 -36.82 -15.28 54.22
N PHE A 790 -36.75 -14.52 55.31
CA PHE A 790 -37.67 -13.41 55.54
C PHE A 790 -37.47 -12.29 54.49
N ARG A 791 -38.49 -12.06 53.65
CA ARG A 791 -38.49 -11.09 52.53
C ARG A 791 -39.86 -10.39 52.39
N PRO A 792 -39.95 -9.25 51.68
CA PRO A 792 -41.22 -8.56 51.44
C PRO A 792 -42.24 -9.45 50.71
N LYS A 793 -43.53 -9.36 51.10
CA LYS A 793 -44.60 -10.19 50.52
C LYS A 793 -45.00 -9.67 49.12
N VAL A 794 -44.79 -10.51 48.09
CA VAL A 794 -45.00 -10.18 46.65
C VAL A 794 -46.43 -10.49 46.16
N ALA A 795 -47.18 -11.35 46.88
CA ALA A 795 -48.46 -11.92 46.44
C ALA A 795 -49.63 -10.93 46.18
N LYS A 796 -49.47 -9.63 46.48
CA LYS A 796 -50.50 -8.59 46.28
C LYS A 796 -50.18 -7.62 45.13
N LEU A 797 -49.14 -7.85 44.33
CA LEU A 797 -48.67 -6.96 43.25
C LEU A 797 -49.31 -7.30 41.88
N CYS A 798 -50.62 -7.58 41.86
CA CYS A 798 -51.34 -8.01 40.67
C CYS A 798 -51.49 -6.83 39.69
N GLY A 799 -50.81 -6.87 38.53
CA GLY A 799 -50.87 -5.83 37.47
C GLY A 799 -49.51 -5.25 37.00
N SER A 800 -48.39 -5.66 37.59
CA SER A 800 -47.03 -5.24 37.20
C SER A 800 -46.41 -6.20 36.17
N PHE A 801 -45.43 -5.74 35.37
CA PHE A 801 -44.71 -6.61 34.43
C PHE A 801 -44.04 -7.80 35.15
N ASP A 802 -44.31 -9.03 34.69
CA ASP A 802 -43.75 -10.27 35.27
C ASP A 802 -42.22 -10.26 35.36
N CYS A 803 -41.55 -9.62 34.38
CA CYS A 803 -40.10 -9.50 34.35
C CYS A 803 -39.52 -8.68 35.53
N VAL A 804 -40.29 -7.74 36.09
CA VAL A 804 -39.85 -6.90 37.23
C VAL A 804 -39.91 -7.71 38.52
N ILE A 805 -40.98 -8.49 38.70
CA ILE A 805 -41.16 -9.33 39.89
C ILE A 805 -40.06 -10.39 39.94
N ALA A 806 -39.78 -11.06 38.81
CA ALA A 806 -38.69 -12.02 38.72
C ALA A 806 -37.33 -11.38 39.02
N CYS A 807 -37.03 -10.22 38.41
CA CYS A 807 -35.78 -9.50 38.66
C CYS A 807 -35.62 -9.08 40.12
N MET A 808 -36.69 -8.56 40.74
CA MET A 808 -36.73 -8.18 42.15
C MET A 808 -36.44 -9.39 43.07
N GLN A 809 -37.02 -10.55 42.77
CA GLN A 809 -36.81 -11.77 43.55
C GLN A 809 -35.37 -12.29 43.48
N GLU A 810 -34.74 -12.18 42.32
CA GLU A 810 -33.33 -12.53 42.15
C GLU A 810 -32.38 -11.57 42.89
N CYS A 811 -32.71 -10.28 42.92
CA CYS A 811 -31.88 -9.24 43.56
C CYS A 811 -31.73 -9.44 45.07
N TRP A 812 -32.75 -9.97 45.77
CA TRP A 812 -32.70 -10.20 47.22
C TRP A 812 -32.49 -11.66 47.62
N THR A 813 -31.91 -12.48 46.74
CA THR A 813 -31.55 -13.87 47.06
C THR A 813 -30.61 -13.96 48.27
N GLU A 814 -30.72 -15.04 49.05
CA GLU A 814 -29.96 -15.22 50.30
C GLU A 814 -28.45 -15.30 50.05
N GLN A 815 -28.02 -16.02 49.02
CA GLN A 815 -26.61 -16.12 48.62
C GLN A 815 -26.22 -14.92 47.73
N PRO A 816 -25.22 -14.11 48.10
CA PRO A 816 -24.80 -12.93 47.33
C PRO A 816 -24.36 -13.23 45.89
N GLU A 817 -23.80 -14.41 45.63
CA GLU A 817 -23.28 -14.84 44.33
C GLU A 817 -24.39 -15.03 43.30
N ASN A 818 -25.58 -15.44 43.76
CA ASN A 818 -26.74 -15.68 42.91
C ASN A 818 -27.44 -14.39 42.49
N ARG A 819 -27.09 -13.25 43.10
CA ARG A 819 -27.67 -11.95 42.75
C ARG A 819 -27.09 -11.46 41.41
N PRO A 820 -27.92 -11.01 40.46
CA PRO A 820 -27.45 -10.49 39.16
C PRO A 820 -26.67 -9.18 39.33
N ASP A 821 -25.78 -8.85 38.40
CA ASP A 821 -25.17 -7.51 38.35
C ASP A 821 -26.10 -6.47 37.70
N PHE A 822 -25.80 -5.18 37.86
CA PHE A 822 -26.64 -4.13 37.28
C PHE A 822 -26.72 -4.18 35.75
N LYS A 823 -25.72 -4.75 35.05
CA LYS A 823 -25.75 -4.98 33.60
C LYS A 823 -26.77 -6.04 33.21
N THR A 824 -26.83 -7.14 33.96
CA THR A 824 -27.81 -8.22 33.80
C THR A 824 -29.20 -7.74 34.16
N ILE A 825 -29.35 -6.99 35.26
CA ILE A 825 -30.61 -6.32 35.65
C ILE A 825 -31.10 -5.42 34.50
N ASN A 826 -30.21 -4.61 33.92
CA ASN A 826 -30.51 -3.74 32.79
C ASN A 826 -31.03 -4.52 31.57
N ALA A 827 -30.45 -5.70 31.28
CA ALA A 827 -30.90 -6.58 30.20
C ALA A 827 -32.27 -7.22 30.49
N LYS A 828 -32.49 -7.70 31.72
CA LYS A 828 -33.76 -8.31 32.16
C LYS A 828 -34.91 -7.31 32.17
N LEU A 829 -34.63 -6.05 32.48
CA LEU A 829 -35.60 -4.95 32.45
C LEU A 829 -35.72 -4.28 31.06
N ARG A 830 -35.03 -4.78 30.02
CA ARG A 830 -35.09 -4.23 28.65
C ARG A 830 -36.47 -4.34 27.96
N PRO A 831 -37.31 -5.38 28.18
CA PRO A 831 -38.65 -5.43 27.59
C PRO A 831 -39.52 -4.22 27.95
N MET A 832 -39.36 -3.66 29.16
CA MET A 832 -40.00 -2.43 29.60
C MET A 832 -39.48 -1.18 28.84
N ARG A 833 -38.39 -1.29 28.07
CA ARG A 833 -37.63 -0.16 27.47
C ARG A 833 -37.39 -0.26 25.95
N ARG A 834 -38.05 -1.19 25.23
CA ARG A 834 -37.76 -1.54 23.80
C ARG A 834 -37.81 -0.38 22.80
N GLY A 835 -38.60 0.68 23.03
CA GLY A 835 -38.76 1.81 22.10
C GLY A 835 -37.55 2.76 21.95
N MET A 836 -36.38 2.48 22.53
CA MET A 836 -35.30 3.47 22.68
C MET A 836 -33.97 3.17 21.92
N TYR A 837 -33.78 1.99 21.30
CA TYR A 837 -32.43 1.47 20.95
C TYR A 837 -31.68 2.16 19.78
N VAL A 838 -32.29 2.35 18.59
CA VAL A 838 -31.61 2.96 17.42
C VAL A 838 -31.47 4.48 17.58
N ALA A 839 -32.50 5.12 18.13
CA ALA A 839 -32.48 6.53 18.47
C ALA A 839 -31.37 6.85 19.51
N ASP A 840 -31.13 5.95 20.47
CA ASP A 840 -30.08 6.12 21.47
C ASP A 840 -28.66 6.01 20.89
N GLN A 841 -28.41 5.15 19.90
CA GLN A 841 -27.07 5.06 19.29
C GLN A 841 -26.72 6.31 18.47
N LEU A 842 -27.71 6.85 17.74
CA LEU A 842 -27.58 8.08 16.97
C LEU A 842 -27.48 9.31 17.90
N LYS A 843 -28.28 9.38 18.97
CA LYS A 843 -28.18 10.44 20.00
C LYS A 843 -26.83 10.45 20.72
N ARG A 844 -26.17 9.29 20.81
CA ARG A 844 -24.84 9.12 21.42
C ARG A 844 -23.68 9.32 20.45
N GLY A 845 -23.93 9.67 19.18
CA GLY A 845 -22.89 10.00 18.21
C GLY A 845 -22.03 8.83 17.73
N HIS A 846 -22.47 7.59 17.89
CA HIS A 846 -21.71 6.41 17.45
C HIS A 846 -21.90 6.16 15.94
N LYS A 847 -20.81 5.77 15.26
CA LYS A 847 -20.81 5.43 13.82
C LYS A 847 -21.30 3.98 13.66
N VAL A 848 -22.35 3.77 12.88
CA VAL A 848 -22.87 2.43 12.54
C VAL A 848 -22.07 1.89 11.34
N GLU A 849 -21.38 0.76 11.51
CA GLU A 849 -20.59 0.13 10.45
C GLU A 849 -21.49 -0.61 9.44
N ALA A 850 -20.97 -0.85 8.23
CA ALA A 850 -21.70 -1.58 7.19
C ALA A 850 -21.58 -3.10 7.41
N GLU A 851 -22.69 -3.82 7.29
CA GLU A 851 -22.81 -5.26 7.50
C GLU A 851 -23.26 -5.97 6.23
N SER A 852 -22.70 -7.15 5.97
CA SER A 852 -23.11 -8.02 4.85
C SER A 852 -24.13 -9.05 5.33
N PHE A 853 -25.21 -9.24 4.56
CA PHE A 853 -26.29 -10.19 4.83
C PHE A 853 -26.38 -11.19 3.68
N ASP A 854 -26.23 -12.48 3.99
CA ASP A 854 -26.16 -13.55 2.98
C ASP A 854 -27.45 -13.76 2.21
N SER A 855 -28.60 -13.52 2.85
CA SER A 855 -29.91 -13.64 2.25
C SER A 855 -30.92 -12.73 2.94
N VAL A 856 -31.56 -11.87 2.16
CA VAL A 856 -32.69 -11.03 2.56
C VAL A 856 -33.76 -11.09 1.48
N THR A 857 -35.01 -10.71 1.81
CA THR A 857 -36.05 -10.48 0.81
C THR A 857 -36.40 -9.01 0.76
N ILE A 858 -36.36 -8.45 -0.45
CA ILE A 858 -36.69 -7.05 -0.72
C ILE A 858 -38.04 -6.98 -1.42
N TYR A 859 -38.87 -6.05 -0.94
CA TYR A 859 -40.13 -5.63 -1.51
C TYR A 859 -39.96 -4.27 -2.20
N PHE A 860 -40.43 -4.18 -3.45
CA PHE A 860 -40.65 -2.94 -4.16
C PHE A 860 -42.11 -2.86 -4.61
N SER A 861 -42.72 -1.70 -4.42
CA SER A 861 -43.98 -1.38 -5.09
C SER A 861 -43.91 -0.06 -5.82
N ASP A 862 -44.72 0.07 -6.88
CA ASP A 862 -44.91 1.27 -7.68
C ASP A 862 -46.41 1.54 -7.89
N ILE A 863 -46.80 2.81 -8.00
CA ILE A 863 -48.19 3.21 -8.22
C ILE A 863 -48.44 3.33 -9.72
N VAL A 864 -49.28 2.45 -10.26
CA VAL A 864 -49.56 2.42 -11.70
C VAL A 864 -50.29 3.70 -12.12
N GLY A 865 -49.66 4.49 -12.97
CA GLY A 865 -50.23 5.72 -13.51
C GLY A 865 -50.06 6.95 -12.61
N PHE A 866 -49.20 6.88 -11.58
CA PHE A 866 -48.92 7.99 -10.67
C PHE A 866 -48.57 9.29 -11.39
N THR A 867 -47.69 9.27 -12.40
CA THR A 867 -47.30 10.47 -13.16
C THR A 867 -48.50 11.19 -13.78
N LYS A 868 -49.49 10.44 -14.27
CA LYS A 868 -50.71 10.99 -14.86
C LYS A 868 -51.65 11.56 -13.78
N MET A 869 -51.71 10.89 -12.63
CA MET A 869 -52.49 11.35 -11.47
C MET A 869 -51.88 12.62 -10.85
N ALA A 870 -50.57 12.64 -10.63
CA ALA A 870 -49.83 13.79 -10.12
C ALA A 870 -49.89 15.01 -11.05
N ALA A 871 -50.01 14.80 -12.37
CA ALA A 871 -50.23 15.89 -13.34
C ALA A 871 -51.65 16.50 -13.27
N GLN A 872 -52.62 15.81 -12.67
CA GLN A 872 -54.01 16.25 -12.56
C GLN A 872 -54.37 16.80 -11.18
N CYS A 873 -53.53 16.60 -10.17
CA CYS A 873 -53.73 17.06 -8.79
C CYS A 873 -52.81 18.24 -8.45
N SER A 874 -53.21 19.06 -7.48
CA SER A 874 -52.32 20.07 -6.91
C SER A 874 -51.20 19.41 -6.09
N PRO A 875 -50.02 20.05 -5.95
CA PRO A 875 -48.93 19.51 -5.14
C PRO A 875 -49.31 19.17 -3.69
N LEU A 876 -50.22 19.95 -3.08
CA LEU A 876 -50.74 19.69 -1.73
C LEU A 876 -51.58 18.41 -1.68
N GLU A 877 -52.49 18.22 -2.65
CA GLU A 877 -53.31 17.01 -2.75
C GLU A 877 -52.46 15.76 -3.00
N VAL A 878 -51.37 15.87 -3.76
CA VAL A 878 -50.41 14.76 -3.97
C VAL A 878 -49.70 14.39 -2.67
N VAL A 879 -49.29 15.37 -1.86
CA VAL A 879 -48.66 15.12 -0.55
C VAL A 879 -49.63 14.48 0.42
N ASP A 880 -50.87 14.97 0.53
CA ASP A 880 -51.89 14.40 1.42
C ASP A 880 -52.24 12.97 1.01
N PHE A 881 -52.38 12.71 -0.29
CA PHE A 881 -52.59 11.36 -0.81
C PHE A 881 -51.45 10.39 -0.45
N LEU A 882 -50.20 10.79 -0.66
CA LEU A 882 -49.03 9.97 -0.32
C LEU A 882 -48.94 9.73 1.20
N ASN A 883 -49.26 10.73 2.02
CA ASN A 883 -49.28 10.60 3.47
C ASN A 883 -50.34 9.60 3.94
N ASP A 884 -51.57 9.69 3.42
CA ASP A 884 -52.64 8.74 3.74
C ASP A 884 -52.25 7.31 3.35
N LEU A 885 -51.68 7.14 2.14
CA LEU A 885 -51.27 5.84 1.62
C LEU A 885 -50.14 5.23 2.47
N TYR A 886 -49.10 6.00 2.75
CA TYR A 886 -47.97 5.50 3.54
C TYR A 886 -48.32 5.33 5.02
N THR A 887 -49.27 6.09 5.58
CA THR A 887 -49.79 5.84 6.94
C THR A 887 -50.50 4.49 7.00
N CYS A 888 -51.30 4.17 5.97
CA CYS A 888 -51.92 2.85 5.84
C CYS A 888 -50.86 1.74 5.78
N PHE A 889 -49.82 1.90 4.95
CA PHE A 889 -48.76 0.92 4.82
C PHE A 889 -47.97 0.76 6.12
N ASP A 890 -47.64 1.87 6.78
CA ASP A 890 -46.87 1.90 8.03
C ASP A 890 -47.63 1.14 9.15
N SER A 891 -48.95 1.30 9.24
CA SER A 891 -49.78 0.52 10.18
C SER A 891 -49.80 -0.99 9.91
N ILE A 892 -49.65 -1.38 8.64
CA ILE A 892 -49.65 -2.78 8.23
C ILE A 892 -48.30 -3.42 8.55
N ILE A 893 -47.19 -2.74 8.24
CA ILE A 893 -45.84 -3.28 8.43
C ILE A 893 -45.45 -3.44 9.90
N GLU A 894 -46.04 -2.67 10.83
CA GLU A 894 -45.80 -2.81 12.29
C GLU A 894 -46.11 -4.21 12.82
N ASN A 895 -46.94 -4.99 12.11
CA ASN A 895 -47.31 -6.36 12.48
C ASN A 895 -46.38 -7.43 11.91
N TYR A 896 -45.34 -7.05 11.16
CA TYR A 896 -44.43 -7.96 10.48
C TYR A 896 -42.97 -7.66 10.87
N ASP A 897 -42.11 -8.68 10.82
CA ASP A 897 -40.66 -8.51 11.05
C ASP A 897 -39.99 -7.94 9.79
N VAL A 898 -40.23 -6.65 9.55
CA VAL A 898 -39.79 -5.92 8.36
C VAL A 898 -39.23 -4.55 8.73
N TYR A 899 -38.32 -4.05 7.91
CA TYR A 899 -37.69 -2.76 8.05
C TYR A 899 -38.00 -1.87 6.84
N LYS A 900 -38.53 -0.66 7.10
CA LYS A 900 -38.78 0.36 6.09
C LYS A 900 -37.46 1.07 5.74
N VAL A 901 -37.04 0.95 4.49
CA VAL A 901 -35.75 1.50 4.03
C VAL A 901 -35.90 2.96 3.65
N GLU A 902 -36.54 3.23 2.51
CA GLU A 902 -36.76 4.56 1.95
C GLU A 902 -38.03 4.56 1.09
N THR A 903 -38.60 5.74 0.85
CA THR A 903 -39.57 5.99 -0.23
C THR A 903 -38.86 6.69 -1.37
N ILE A 904 -39.00 6.20 -2.60
CA ILE A 904 -38.37 6.77 -3.80
C ILE A 904 -39.48 7.25 -4.73
N GLY A 905 -39.86 8.51 -4.61
CA GLY A 905 -41.02 9.06 -5.33
C GLY A 905 -42.32 8.36 -4.88
N ASP A 906 -42.96 7.68 -5.81
CA ASP A 906 -44.16 6.84 -5.66
C ASP A 906 -43.85 5.38 -5.33
N ALA A 907 -42.56 5.01 -5.24
CA ALA A 907 -42.14 3.67 -4.90
C ALA A 907 -41.91 3.46 -3.39
N TYR A 908 -42.40 2.32 -2.88
CA TYR A 908 -42.26 1.92 -1.48
C TYR A 908 -41.31 0.73 -1.35
N MET A 909 -40.25 0.87 -0.55
CA MET A 909 -39.21 -0.14 -0.38
C MET A 909 -39.16 -0.67 1.06
N VAL A 910 -39.31 -1.99 1.21
CA VAL A 910 -39.29 -2.69 2.50
C VAL A 910 -38.40 -3.92 2.39
N VAL A 911 -37.73 -4.28 3.48
CA VAL A 911 -36.84 -5.46 3.53
C VAL A 911 -37.07 -6.25 4.81
N SER A 912 -36.89 -7.57 4.74
CA SER A 912 -36.83 -8.45 5.92
C SER A 912 -35.53 -9.23 5.92
N GLY A 913 -35.05 -9.63 7.11
CA GLY A 913 -33.75 -10.25 7.31
C GLY A 913 -32.62 -9.28 7.68
N LEU A 914 -32.96 -7.99 7.89
CA LEU A 914 -32.07 -6.95 8.40
C LEU A 914 -32.87 -5.90 9.21
N PRO A 915 -32.24 -5.13 10.14
CA PRO A 915 -30.84 -5.23 10.58
C PRO A 915 -30.56 -6.49 11.40
N ILE A 916 -31.58 -7.23 11.82
CA ILE A 916 -31.44 -8.49 12.54
C ILE A 916 -31.78 -9.65 11.58
N PRO A 917 -30.86 -10.59 11.32
CA PRO A 917 -31.14 -11.74 10.46
C PRO A 917 -32.22 -12.64 11.08
N ASN A 918 -33.22 -13.06 10.31
CA ASN A 918 -34.31 -13.92 10.79
C ASN A 918 -34.35 -15.30 10.08
N GLY A 919 -33.27 -15.69 9.42
CA GLY A 919 -33.19 -16.93 8.62
C GLY A 919 -34.15 -16.88 7.42
N ASP A 920 -34.59 -18.02 6.91
CA ASP A 920 -35.47 -18.06 5.72
C ASP A 920 -36.84 -17.38 5.92
N LYS A 921 -37.20 -17.01 7.16
CA LYS A 921 -38.47 -16.34 7.49
C LYS A 921 -38.63 -15.01 6.75
N HIS A 922 -37.54 -14.33 6.38
CA HIS A 922 -37.61 -13.07 5.65
C HIS A 922 -38.48 -13.13 4.39
N ALA A 923 -38.47 -14.25 3.66
CA ALA A 923 -39.27 -14.42 2.46
C ALA A 923 -40.76 -14.51 2.78
N GLY A 924 -41.11 -15.23 3.86
CA GLY A 924 -42.50 -15.37 4.31
C GLY A 924 -43.09 -14.08 4.89
N GLU A 925 -42.29 -13.32 5.65
CA GLU A 925 -42.69 -12.01 6.17
C GLU A 925 -43.06 -11.04 5.05
N ILE A 926 -42.18 -10.92 4.05
CA ILE A 926 -42.43 -10.04 2.89
C ILE A 926 -43.58 -10.55 2.02
N ALA A 927 -43.69 -11.86 1.77
CA ALA A 927 -44.77 -12.41 0.96
C ALA A 927 -46.15 -12.21 1.61
N SER A 928 -46.28 -12.45 2.92
CA SER A 928 -47.53 -12.21 3.65
C SER A 928 -47.87 -10.72 3.74
N MET A 929 -46.87 -9.87 3.99
CA MET A 929 -47.03 -8.42 3.98
C MET A 929 -47.50 -7.92 2.60
N ALA A 930 -46.88 -8.39 1.51
CA ALA A 930 -47.24 -7.99 0.14
C ALA A 930 -48.70 -8.33 -0.20
N LEU A 931 -49.18 -9.51 0.19
CA LEU A 931 -50.58 -9.90 0.01
C LEU A 931 -51.53 -9.04 0.86
N HIS A 932 -51.14 -8.70 2.10
CA HIS A 932 -51.95 -7.85 2.98
C HIS A 932 -52.06 -6.41 2.46
N LEU A 933 -50.95 -5.85 1.97
CA LEU A 933 -50.92 -4.54 1.33
C LEU A 933 -51.80 -4.51 0.07
N LEU A 934 -51.73 -5.56 -0.76
CA LEU A 934 -52.58 -5.71 -1.95
C LEU A 934 -54.08 -5.75 -1.61
N GLU A 935 -54.45 -6.39 -0.49
CA GLU A 935 -55.83 -6.46 0.01
C GLU A 935 -56.31 -5.10 0.56
N ALA A 936 -55.46 -4.40 1.31
CA ALA A 936 -55.77 -3.09 1.89
C ALA A 936 -56.01 -2.01 0.82
N ILE A 937 -55.25 -2.04 -0.28
CA ILE A 937 -55.32 -1.02 -1.34
C ILE A 937 -56.60 -1.08 -2.14
N LYS A 938 -57.21 -2.27 -2.25
CA LYS A 938 -58.55 -2.41 -2.85
C LYS A 938 -59.63 -1.66 -2.08
N MET A 939 -59.40 -1.38 -0.79
CA MET A 939 -60.31 -0.64 0.09
C MET A 939 -59.85 0.79 0.38
N PHE A 940 -58.76 1.25 -0.25
CA PHE A 940 -58.18 2.56 0.03
C PHE A 940 -58.96 3.66 -0.72
N PRO A 941 -59.55 4.65 -0.01
CA PRO A 941 -60.35 5.68 -0.65
C PRO A 941 -59.49 6.79 -1.29
N LEU A 942 -59.67 7.06 -2.59
CA LEU A 942 -59.07 8.21 -3.26
C LEU A 942 -59.95 9.46 -3.07
N ARG A 943 -59.51 10.43 -2.26
CA ARG A 943 -60.28 11.63 -1.90
C ARG A 943 -60.69 12.49 -3.12
N TYR A 944 -59.87 12.55 -4.16
CA TYR A 944 -60.09 13.38 -5.36
C TYR A 944 -60.88 12.64 -6.47
N LYS A 945 -60.96 11.30 -6.43
CA LYS A 945 -61.75 10.46 -7.36
C LYS A 945 -62.24 9.18 -6.66
N PRO A 946 -63.38 9.22 -5.96
CA PRO A 946 -63.86 8.09 -5.16
C PRO A 946 -64.21 6.82 -5.98
N ASP A 947 -64.39 6.93 -7.30
CA ASP A 947 -64.73 5.82 -8.19
C ASP A 947 -63.49 5.12 -8.81
N ASP A 948 -62.30 5.71 -8.72
CA ASP A 948 -61.07 5.11 -9.22
C ASP A 948 -60.44 4.24 -8.12
N THR A 949 -59.94 3.06 -8.50
CA THR A 949 -59.20 2.17 -7.58
C THR A 949 -57.69 2.33 -7.78
N LEU A 950 -56.95 2.46 -6.69
CA LEU A 950 -55.50 2.55 -6.74
C LEU A 950 -54.91 1.19 -7.15
N MET A 951 -54.05 1.19 -8.17
CA MET A 951 -53.39 -0.02 -8.65
C MET A 951 -51.91 0.01 -8.29
N LEU A 952 -51.45 -0.98 -7.54
CA LEU A 952 -50.03 -1.20 -7.31
C LEU A 952 -49.44 -2.23 -8.26
N ARG A 953 -48.19 -2.01 -8.65
CA ARG A 953 -47.30 -3.07 -9.14
C ARG A 953 -46.37 -3.48 -8.01
N ILE A 954 -46.20 -4.78 -7.78
CA ILE A 954 -45.37 -5.29 -6.68
C ILE A 954 -44.34 -6.29 -7.22
N GLY A 955 -43.08 -6.11 -6.82
CA GLY A 955 -41.97 -7.02 -7.09
C GLY A 955 -41.27 -7.47 -5.81
N ILE A 956 -40.97 -8.76 -5.71
CA ILE A 956 -40.21 -9.34 -4.61
C ILE A 956 -39.05 -10.21 -5.11
N HIS A 957 -37.89 -10.08 -4.50
CA HIS A 957 -36.70 -10.88 -4.81
C HIS A 957 -35.88 -11.17 -3.57
N SER A 958 -35.23 -12.34 -3.54
CA SER A 958 -34.38 -12.77 -2.41
C SER A 958 -32.95 -13.02 -2.87
N GLY A 959 -31.99 -12.49 -2.10
CA GLY A 959 -30.55 -12.60 -2.37
C GLY A 959 -29.70 -11.83 -1.36
N ALA A 960 -28.39 -11.79 -1.57
CA ALA A 960 -27.42 -11.16 -0.68
C ALA A 960 -27.34 -9.64 -0.83
N VAL A 961 -27.17 -8.92 0.28
CA VAL A 961 -27.00 -7.45 0.30
C VAL A 961 -25.96 -7.01 1.32
N CYS A 962 -25.37 -5.84 1.10
CA CYS A 962 -24.61 -5.11 2.12
C CYS A 962 -25.42 -3.90 2.57
N ALA A 963 -25.56 -3.66 3.88
CA ALA A 963 -26.35 -2.56 4.43
C ALA A 963 -25.55 -1.71 5.41
N GLY A 964 -25.77 -0.40 5.43
CA GLY A 964 -25.05 0.51 6.34
C GLY A 964 -25.57 1.95 6.31
N VAL A 965 -25.13 2.77 7.26
CA VAL A 965 -25.56 4.17 7.36
C VAL A 965 -24.69 5.09 6.49
N VAL A 966 -25.32 5.80 5.56
CA VAL A 966 -24.68 6.73 4.62
C VAL A 966 -25.11 8.17 4.91
N GLY A 967 -24.15 9.09 4.89
CA GLY A 967 -24.39 10.53 5.09
C GLY A 967 -24.18 11.02 6.52
N ARG A 968 -23.60 12.22 6.69
CA ARG A 968 -23.32 12.84 8.01
C ARG A 968 -24.40 13.81 8.48
N LYS A 969 -25.04 14.54 7.56
CA LYS A 969 -26.09 15.54 7.87
C LYS A 969 -27.49 14.91 7.95
N MET A 970 -27.73 13.85 7.18
CA MET A 970 -28.96 13.06 7.18
C MET A 970 -28.56 11.58 7.06
N PRO A 971 -28.21 10.90 8.16
CA PRO A 971 -27.81 9.50 8.12
C PRO A 971 -28.99 8.62 7.66
N ARG A 972 -28.84 7.92 6.55
CA ARG A 972 -29.83 6.96 6.03
C ARG A 972 -29.27 5.56 6.04
N TYR A 973 -30.09 4.57 6.41
CA TYR A 973 -29.69 3.16 6.36
C TYR A 973 -29.92 2.64 4.93
N CYS A 974 -28.84 2.55 4.14
CA CYS A 974 -28.90 2.21 2.72
C CYS A 974 -28.51 0.74 2.48
N LEU A 975 -29.09 0.14 1.43
CA LEU A 975 -28.76 -1.21 0.97
C LEU A 975 -28.02 -1.14 -0.37
N PHE A 976 -27.00 -1.98 -0.53
CA PHE A 976 -26.19 -2.12 -1.73
C PHE A 976 -26.15 -3.58 -2.17
N GLY A 977 -26.29 -3.81 -3.48
CA GLY A 977 -26.19 -5.14 -4.06
C GLY A 977 -27.08 -5.35 -5.28
N ASP A 978 -26.78 -6.39 -6.05
CA ASP A 978 -27.55 -6.80 -7.22
C ASP A 978 -29.00 -7.20 -6.89
N THR A 979 -29.24 -7.66 -5.66
CA THR A 979 -30.59 -7.99 -5.16
C THR A 979 -31.53 -6.80 -5.18
N VAL A 980 -31.05 -5.58 -4.90
CA VAL A 980 -31.88 -4.35 -4.97
C VAL A 980 -32.33 -4.09 -6.41
N ASN A 981 -31.40 -4.19 -7.37
CA ASN A 981 -31.69 -3.98 -8.79
C ASN A 981 -32.65 -5.05 -9.31
N THR A 982 -32.43 -6.31 -8.96
CA THR A 982 -33.29 -7.42 -9.39
C THR A 982 -34.69 -7.30 -8.80
N ALA A 983 -34.84 -6.90 -7.54
CA ALA A 983 -36.15 -6.64 -6.91
C ALA A 983 -36.92 -5.51 -7.62
N SER A 984 -36.25 -4.40 -7.93
CA SER A 984 -36.83 -3.31 -8.73
C SER A 984 -37.22 -3.76 -10.14
N ARG A 985 -36.48 -4.69 -10.76
CA ARG A 985 -36.88 -5.28 -12.06
C ARG A 985 -38.08 -6.21 -11.97
N MET A 986 -38.22 -6.97 -10.88
CA MET A 986 -39.45 -7.74 -10.61
C MET A 986 -40.65 -6.82 -10.44
N GLU A 987 -40.47 -5.64 -9.85
CA GLU A 987 -41.55 -4.64 -9.81
C GLU A 987 -41.82 -4.17 -11.24
N SER A 988 -40.88 -3.50 -11.91
CA SER A 988 -41.14 -2.83 -13.20
C SER A 988 -41.64 -3.73 -14.33
N THR A 989 -41.31 -5.03 -14.31
CA THR A 989 -41.82 -6.01 -15.29
C THR A 989 -43.09 -6.73 -14.83
N GLY A 990 -43.57 -6.46 -13.62
CA GLY A 990 -44.80 -6.99 -13.04
C GLY A 990 -46.08 -6.46 -13.70
N SER A 991 -47.21 -7.03 -13.31
CA SER A 991 -48.54 -6.61 -13.76
C SER A 991 -49.29 -5.90 -12.63
N PRO A 992 -50.17 -4.93 -12.94
CA PRO A 992 -50.98 -4.27 -11.94
C PRO A 992 -51.76 -5.27 -11.07
N LEU A 993 -51.83 -5.00 -9.78
CA LEU A 993 -52.50 -5.80 -8.75
C LEU A 993 -52.03 -7.25 -8.65
N ARG A 994 -50.77 -7.53 -9.05
CA ARG A 994 -50.13 -8.83 -8.88
C ARG A 994 -48.77 -8.69 -8.19
N VAL A 995 -48.39 -9.71 -7.43
CA VAL A 995 -47.07 -9.81 -6.79
C VAL A 995 -46.16 -10.67 -7.67
N HIS A 996 -45.17 -10.04 -8.31
CA HIS A 996 -44.20 -10.69 -9.17
C HIS A 996 -42.98 -11.14 -8.35
N CYS A 997 -42.58 -12.40 -8.47
CA CYS A 997 -41.46 -12.94 -7.73
C CYS A 997 -40.46 -13.69 -8.63
N SER A 998 -39.18 -13.59 -8.25
CA SER A 998 -38.07 -14.32 -8.85
C SER A 998 -38.02 -15.79 -8.40
N GLU A 999 -37.34 -16.64 -9.16
CA GLU A 999 -37.11 -18.05 -8.81
C GLU A 999 -36.45 -18.27 -7.43
N SER A 1000 -35.49 -17.42 -7.03
CA SER A 1000 -34.85 -17.53 -5.71
C SER A 1000 -35.84 -17.35 -4.55
N CYS A 1001 -36.73 -16.37 -4.67
CA CYS A 1001 -37.80 -16.13 -3.70
C CYS A 1001 -38.81 -17.29 -3.68
N LYS A 1002 -39.19 -17.81 -4.85
CA LYS A 1002 -40.07 -18.96 -5.00
C LYS A 1002 -39.53 -20.19 -4.26
N ASN A 1003 -38.23 -20.49 -4.40
CA ASN A 1003 -37.60 -21.63 -3.72
C ASN A 1003 -37.66 -21.51 -2.19
N LEU A 1004 -37.51 -20.29 -1.65
CA LEU A 1004 -37.65 -20.04 -0.21
C LEU A 1004 -39.10 -20.17 0.26
N LEU A 1005 -40.06 -19.66 -0.52
CA LEU A 1005 -41.49 -19.77 -0.20
C LEU A 1005 -41.99 -21.22 -0.25
N GLU A 1006 -41.50 -22.03 -1.20
CA GLU A 1006 -41.77 -23.46 -1.25
C GLU A 1006 -41.20 -24.20 -0.04
N LYS A 1007 -40.00 -23.81 0.41
CA LYS A 1007 -39.36 -24.37 1.61
C LYS A 1007 -40.15 -24.06 2.88
N LEU A 1008 -40.72 -22.86 3.00
CA LEU A 1008 -41.57 -22.46 4.13
C LEU A 1008 -42.96 -23.13 4.08
N GLY A 1009 -43.49 -23.35 2.87
CA GLY A 1009 -44.80 -23.92 2.64
C GLY A 1009 -45.96 -22.93 2.90
N GLY A 1010 -47.14 -23.23 2.36
CA GLY A 1010 -48.36 -22.46 2.61
C GLY A 1010 -48.61 -21.25 1.69
N TYR A 1011 -47.78 -21.04 0.65
CA TYR A 1011 -47.97 -19.99 -0.36
C TYR A 1011 -48.36 -20.60 -1.72
N VAL A 1012 -49.22 -19.92 -2.48
CA VAL A 1012 -49.69 -20.35 -3.81
C VAL A 1012 -48.94 -19.54 -4.87
N LEU A 1013 -48.20 -20.24 -5.72
CA LEU A 1013 -47.34 -19.67 -6.76
C LEU A 1013 -47.75 -20.20 -8.13
N GLU A 1014 -47.89 -19.32 -9.11
CA GLU A 1014 -48.22 -19.63 -10.50
C GLU A 1014 -47.02 -19.31 -11.40
N GLU A 1015 -46.64 -20.20 -12.30
CA GLU A 1015 -45.54 -19.95 -13.24
C GLU A 1015 -45.95 -18.91 -14.30
N ARG A 1016 -45.16 -17.85 -14.46
CA ARG A 1016 -45.36 -16.83 -15.49
C ARG A 1016 -44.68 -17.20 -16.81
N GLY A 1017 -43.58 -17.95 -16.74
CA GLY A 1017 -42.71 -18.28 -17.87
C GLY A 1017 -41.42 -17.43 -17.90
N LEU A 1018 -40.73 -17.45 -19.05
CA LEU A 1018 -39.52 -16.68 -19.29
C LEU A 1018 -39.88 -15.21 -19.59
N VAL A 1019 -39.30 -14.29 -18.82
CA VAL A 1019 -39.44 -12.84 -19.01
C VAL A 1019 -38.05 -12.25 -19.21
N ASN A 1020 -37.88 -11.46 -20.27
CA ASN A 1020 -36.63 -10.76 -20.51
C ASN A 1020 -36.44 -9.62 -19.50
N ILE A 1021 -35.47 -9.79 -18.60
CA ILE A 1021 -35.14 -8.79 -17.57
C ILE A 1021 -33.88 -8.04 -18.02
N LYS A 1022 -34.00 -6.71 -18.13
CA LYS A 1022 -32.91 -5.83 -18.56
C LYS A 1022 -31.64 -6.06 -17.73
N GLY A 1023 -30.56 -6.52 -18.37
CA GLY A 1023 -29.27 -6.80 -17.74
C GLY A 1023 -29.13 -8.20 -17.12
N LYS A 1024 -30.18 -9.03 -17.16
CA LYS A 1024 -30.17 -10.42 -16.67
C LYS A 1024 -30.51 -11.46 -17.75
N GLY A 1025 -31.06 -11.03 -18.88
CA GLY A 1025 -31.53 -11.94 -19.94
C GLY A 1025 -32.88 -12.55 -19.59
N ASP A 1026 -33.19 -13.70 -20.19
CA ASP A 1026 -34.46 -14.38 -19.96
C ASP A 1026 -34.44 -15.09 -18.60
N MET A 1027 -35.28 -14.64 -17.68
CA MET A 1027 -35.42 -15.21 -16.34
C MET A 1027 -36.77 -15.91 -16.20
N LYS A 1028 -36.76 -17.08 -15.57
CA LYS A 1028 -37.99 -17.76 -15.17
C LYS A 1028 -38.58 -17.06 -13.95
N THR A 1029 -39.85 -16.67 -14.02
CA THR A 1029 -40.52 -15.90 -12.95
C THR A 1029 -41.90 -16.43 -12.60
N PHE A 1030 -42.42 -16.00 -11.45
CA PHE A 1030 -43.63 -16.56 -10.85
C PHE A 1030 -44.55 -15.46 -10.29
N TRP A 1031 -45.85 -15.73 -10.23
CA TRP A 1031 -46.85 -14.91 -9.55
C TRP A 1031 -47.16 -15.49 -8.18
N LEU A 1032 -47.09 -14.67 -7.14
CA LEU A 1032 -47.63 -15.01 -5.82
C LEU A 1032 -49.11 -14.63 -5.79
N THR A 1033 -49.99 -15.62 -5.76
CA THR A 1033 -51.46 -15.43 -5.90
C THR A 1033 -52.21 -15.54 -4.58
N GLY A 1034 -51.63 -16.19 -3.57
CA GLY A 1034 -52.28 -16.30 -2.26
C GLY A 1034 -51.50 -17.08 -1.22
N GLN A 1035 -52.13 -17.26 -0.07
CA GLN A 1035 -51.62 -18.03 1.06
C GLN A 1035 -52.72 -18.96 1.56
N THR A 1036 -52.38 -20.19 1.96
CA THR A 1036 -53.36 -21.18 2.45
C THR A 1036 -53.95 -20.75 3.80
N ASP A 1037 -55.26 -20.93 3.99
CA ASP A 1037 -56.00 -20.56 5.22
C ASP A 1037 -55.41 -21.17 6.51
N SER A 1038 -54.79 -22.35 6.41
CA SER A 1038 -54.11 -23.03 7.52
C SER A 1038 -52.88 -22.27 8.02
N TYR A 1039 -52.15 -21.60 7.13
CA TYR A 1039 -50.96 -20.82 7.45
C TYR A 1039 -51.33 -19.41 7.97
N ARG A 1040 -52.37 -18.79 7.39
CA ARG A 1040 -52.92 -17.48 7.85
C ARG A 1040 -53.39 -17.54 9.31
N LYS A 1041 -54.05 -18.64 9.73
CA LYS A 1041 -54.50 -18.85 11.12
C LYS A 1041 -53.38 -19.19 12.11
N LYS A 1042 -52.35 -19.92 11.66
CA LYS A 1042 -51.19 -20.27 12.50
C LYS A 1042 -50.40 -19.02 12.91
N LYS A 1043 -50.25 -18.06 12.00
CA LYS A 1043 -49.53 -16.79 12.25
C LYS A 1043 -50.28 -15.84 13.19
N MET A 1044 -51.62 -15.85 13.18
CA MET A 1044 -52.45 -15.05 14.09
C MET A 1044 -52.49 -15.60 15.54
N GLN A 1045 -51.93 -16.78 15.82
CA GLN A 1045 -52.03 -17.46 17.13
C GLN A 1045 -50.69 -17.72 17.84
N GLU A 1046 -49.54 -17.32 17.28
CA GLU A 1046 -48.24 -17.49 17.95
C GLU A 1046 -47.91 -16.28 18.85
N PRO A 1047 -47.75 -16.44 20.18
CA PRO A 1047 -47.23 -15.40 21.06
C PRO A 1047 -45.69 -15.30 20.95
N GLU A 1048 -45.18 -14.08 20.85
CA GLU A 1048 -43.74 -13.78 20.76
C GLU A 1048 -42.94 -14.31 21.97
N ASN A 1049 -41.93 -15.14 21.72
CA ASN A 1049 -40.93 -15.56 22.70
C ASN A 1049 -39.51 -15.19 22.20
N PRO A 1050 -38.69 -14.41 22.93
CA PRO A 1050 -37.37 -14.00 22.49
C PRO A 1050 -36.25 -14.84 23.13
N SER A 1051 -35.57 -15.69 22.36
CA SER A 1051 -34.17 -16.03 22.62
C SER A 1051 -33.50 -16.63 21.36
N LYS A 1052 -32.47 -15.95 20.85
CA LYS A 1052 -31.50 -16.52 19.91
C LYS A 1052 -30.39 -17.17 20.71
N SER A 1053 -30.14 -18.43 20.40
CA SER A 1053 -28.99 -19.25 20.82
C SER A 1053 -27.68 -18.73 20.22
N THR A 1054 -26.62 -18.67 21.03
CA THR A 1054 -25.24 -18.78 20.54
C THR A 1054 -24.83 -20.25 20.65
N SER A 1055 -24.09 -20.72 19.67
CA SER A 1055 -23.68 -22.11 19.41
C SER A 1055 -23.06 -22.86 20.59
N ASN A 1056 -23.38 -24.16 20.71
CA ASN A 1056 -22.38 -25.20 21.01
C ASN A 1056 -22.80 -26.56 20.42
N GLN A 1057 -21.77 -27.34 20.08
CA GLN A 1057 -21.78 -28.56 19.28
C GLN A 1057 -22.49 -29.79 19.92
N SER A 1058 -22.78 -30.74 19.03
CA SER A 1058 -22.79 -32.22 19.20
C SER A 1058 -24.11 -32.98 19.47
N VAL A 1059 -24.46 -33.79 18.47
CA VAL A 1059 -24.85 -35.23 18.51
C VAL A 1059 -26.17 -35.69 19.18
N THR A 1060 -26.91 -36.50 18.40
CA THR A 1060 -27.93 -37.56 18.69
C THR A 1060 -29.44 -37.24 18.87
N ARG A 1061 -30.24 -37.82 17.92
CA ARG A 1061 -31.46 -38.67 18.04
C ARG A 1061 -32.31 -38.52 19.33
N SER A 1062 -33.65 -38.45 19.36
CA SER A 1062 -34.70 -39.07 18.53
C SER A 1062 -36.11 -38.78 19.13
N SER A 1063 -37.17 -39.03 18.33
CA SER A 1063 -38.54 -39.46 18.75
C SER A 1063 -39.54 -38.37 19.21
N LEU A 1064 -40.56 -38.01 18.40
CA LEU A 1064 -41.88 -38.67 18.19
C LEU A 1064 -42.95 -38.34 19.24
N LYS A 1065 -43.95 -37.50 18.86
CA LYS A 1065 -45.43 -37.76 18.84
C LYS A 1065 -46.31 -36.53 19.19
N GLN A 1066 -47.09 -36.17 18.17
CA GLN A 1066 -48.45 -35.56 18.09
C GLN A 1066 -49.51 -36.14 19.09
N PRO A 1067 -50.82 -35.73 19.12
CA PRO A 1067 -51.55 -34.65 18.38
C PRO A 1067 -52.73 -33.93 19.14
N ASN A 1068 -53.41 -33.01 18.41
CA ASN A 1068 -54.89 -32.88 18.22
C ASN A 1068 -55.81 -31.86 18.99
N LYS A 1069 -56.42 -30.96 18.19
CA LYS A 1069 -57.89 -30.70 17.93
C LYS A 1069 -58.60 -29.38 18.36
N LEU A 1070 -59.19 -28.76 17.32
CA LEU A 1070 -60.55 -28.15 17.12
C LEU A 1070 -60.98 -26.73 17.59
N ALA A 1071 -61.34 -25.92 16.57
CA ALA A 1071 -62.66 -25.30 16.28
C ALA A 1071 -63.08 -23.86 16.72
N ASN A 1072 -63.76 -23.19 15.76
CA ASN A 1072 -64.73 -22.06 15.82
C ASN A 1072 -64.21 -20.63 16.17
N SER A 1073 -64.79 -19.49 15.76
CA SER A 1073 -65.79 -19.06 14.76
C SER A 1073 -65.91 -17.50 14.83
N LYS A 1074 -65.93 -16.84 13.67
CA LYS A 1074 -66.63 -15.59 13.24
C LYS A 1074 -66.65 -14.25 14.05
N SER A 1075 -66.35 -13.19 13.26
CA SER A 1075 -67.02 -11.87 13.08
C SER A 1075 -66.91 -10.75 14.12
N ILE A 1076 -66.55 -9.54 13.68
CA ILE A 1076 -67.45 -8.37 13.44
C ILE A 1076 -66.61 -7.16 12.98
N CYS A 1077 -67.12 -6.47 11.96
CA CYS A 1077 -66.62 -5.21 11.40
C CYS A 1077 -67.47 -4.04 11.92
N ARG A 1078 -66.89 -2.85 12.22
CA ARG A 1078 -67.58 -1.54 12.10
C ARG A 1078 -66.69 -0.30 12.30
N ARG A 1079 -66.65 0.52 11.23
CA ARG A 1079 -66.80 1.99 11.09
C ARG A 1079 -65.93 3.00 11.88
N LEU A 1080 -65.07 3.69 11.12
CA LEU A 1080 -65.02 5.15 10.83
C LEU A 1080 -65.68 6.15 11.80
N SER A 1081 -64.90 7.13 12.25
CA SER A 1081 -65.21 8.57 12.08
C SER A 1081 -63.98 9.45 12.34
N LEU A 1082 -63.71 10.37 11.40
CA LEU A 1082 -62.86 11.54 11.57
C LEU A 1082 -63.45 12.49 12.62
N ASP A 1083 -62.59 13.16 13.38
CA ASP A 1083 -62.65 14.63 13.52
C ASP A 1083 -61.36 15.15 14.15
N SER A 1084 -60.81 16.18 13.52
CA SER A 1084 -59.79 17.06 14.10
C SER A 1084 -60.34 18.48 14.08
N PRO A 1085 -59.85 19.34 14.98
CA PRO A 1085 -59.53 20.68 14.49
C PRO A 1085 -58.20 21.20 15.03
N LYS A 1086 -57.36 21.64 14.08
CA LYS A 1086 -56.68 22.94 14.03
C LYS A 1086 -56.18 23.55 15.36
N ASN A 1087 -54.86 23.62 15.53
CA ASN A 1087 -54.05 24.84 15.44
C ASN A 1087 -52.70 24.64 16.17
N LEU A 1088 -51.64 25.16 15.52
CA LEU A 1088 -50.20 25.23 15.88
C LEU A 1088 -49.33 24.01 15.56
#